data_AF-A0A7R9K5F0-F1
#
_entry.id   AF-A0A7R9K5F0-F1
#
_cell.length_a   1.000
_cell.length_b   1.000
_cell.length_c   1.000
_cell.angle_alpha   90.00
_cell.angle_beta   90.00
_cell.angle_gamma   90.00
#
_symmetry.space_group_name_H-M   'P 1'
#
loop_
_entity.id
_entity.type
_entity.pdbx_description
1 polymer ?
#
loop_
_entity_poly.entity_id
_entity_poly.type
_entity_poly.pdbx_seq_one_letter_code
_entity_poly.pdbx_strand_id
1 'polypeptide(L)'
;HVLSEVKEGFGNQINLCRDRGLSPGPSAQKFDTLPLDHQDLLLYKEEGFSKVQGTVELAQAVLANTAPSGHDAINQILGRLQEEWSALASKMVETKAILDDSIHRWAGFLEQIHQLNKTVDYLESVSNEISDFQTTMSEKRAQLERIKCLDEKVRCEKIEVDSLKAKAAEMLASGQQSHAASQAQEILNKFDMLAERIKNLLSERGDQFKDHRLYKEAYDDLTGWLSRSREKVPSMKQRPLSDKLAIESAVVPMEALLNKQAQGELLVEHLTHTGEVVIASTSPQGQEVIRKEIRALKENFEGLFREIKQQKEQLEATVVQWRDYKEEYERLCDWLQQLDILVKAQKTALLATLPEKIKQVQEVKDILERLEKGKEQIDKFNSSASGLLSSHLDTYVNNQLRHLSSRYQVQVNLGKDVLKKVETNAEQHQQYEDNLGKAKAWIENAKQVIRDCSEASSNSSREVLEARLGQIQDLLRKREVGQNLVHTTVNCGEKVLRNTRSDGKDMINAQLKEVQSDWDRLVKKISTAKVHLETSLLQWADYSSSYSQLQQWITDREAKLQLACEQKVTKAKKGQAPGMSSLSIGERKATLRQTNSIVQDIVSFEPMIQSVASKAEDLLQAKPASEISSKYETLSKQARDLYAKQKETVEQHQAFIDAGNDFVQWIRAAKEKLSKCSEPTGDKESLSSKVSQLKVLESEQEEGQKKLEKALEQGDAACQVADPEDKEVIEEEVALLQEEYDTYVESLSRTKTLLEVGIVKWTEYEDQYQEASDWLTQTEQVVQSFNKLQDGLEEKKNVLEQFQRDLEEEKNVLEQFQVNELTLEGPGGGGEECLGTVPGE
;
A
#
# COMPACT_ATOMS: atom_id res chain seq x y z
N HIS A 1 -2.96 18.26 -194.27
CA HIS A 1 -4.16 18.72 -193.54
C HIS A 1 -4.50 17.80 -192.36
N VAL A 2 -4.72 16.49 -192.57
CA VAL A 2 -5.00 15.55 -191.47
C VAL A 2 -3.89 15.49 -190.40
N LEU A 3 -2.61 15.57 -190.79
CA LEU A 3 -1.48 15.61 -189.85
C LEU A 3 -1.39 16.91 -189.03
N SER A 4 -1.97 18.03 -189.47
CA SER A 4 -2.00 19.26 -188.66
C SER A 4 -3.19 19.26 -187.70
N GLU A 5 -4.34 18.70 -188.10
CA GLU A 5 -5.51 18.52 -187.22
C GLU A 5 -5.24 17.49 -186.11
N VAL A 6 -4.47 16.43 -186.38
CA VAL A 6 -4.06 15.46 -185.34
C VAL A 6 -3.02 16.05 -184.37
N LYS A 7 -2.11 16.91 -184.85
CA LYS A 7 -1.14 17.61 -183.99
C LYS A 7 -1.78 18.69 -183.11
N GLU A 8 -2.74 19.46 -183.64
CA GLU A 8 -3.50 20.44 -182.84
C GLU A 8 -4.46 19.76 -181.85
N GLY A 9 -5.05 18.61 -182.21
CA GLY A 9 -5.94 17.84 -181.33
C GLY A 9 -5.24 17.23 -180.10
N PHE A 10 -4.06 16.62 -180.28
CA PHE A 10 -3.29 16.03 -179.17
C PHE A 10 -2.48 17.06 -178.38
N GLY A 11 -1.96 18.11 -179.03
CA GLY A 11 -1.20 19.18 -178.36
C GLY A 11 -2.04 19.99 -177.38
N ASN A 12 -3.33 20.21 -177.68
CA ASN A 12 -4.24 20.94 -176.79
C ASN A 12 -4.77 20.08 -175.63
N GLN A 13 -4.83 18.74 -175.76
CA GLN A 13 -5.28 17.85 -174.68
C GLN A 13 -4.19 17.53 -173.65
N ILE A 14 -2.91 17.44 -174.04
CA ILE A 14 -1.80 17.20 -173.10
C ILE A 14 -1.59 18.41 -172.16
N ASN A 15 -1.84 19.63 -172.63
CA ASN A 15 -1.79 20.82 -171.76
C ASN A 15 -2.99 20.89 -170.80
N LEU A 16 -4.16 20.33 -171.17
CA LEU A 16 -5.33 20.27 -170.28
C LEU A 16 -5.13 19.34 -169.08
N CYS A 17 -4.31 18.28 -169.22
CA CYS A 17 -3.92 17.40 -168.11
C CYS A 17 -2.83 18.02 -167.21
N ARG A 18 -2.06 18.99 -167.71
CA ARG A 18 -1.02 19.69 -166.93
C ARG A 18 -1.57 20.84 -166.09
N ASP A 19 -2.61 21.52 -166.57
CA ASP A 19 -3.16 22.74 -165.94
C ASP A 19 -4.31 22.49 -164.95
N ARG A 20 -4.78 21.25 -164.75
CA ARG A 20 -5.73 20.91 -163.67
C ARG A 20 -5.05 20.68 -162.32
N GLY A 21 -4.14 21.58 -161.96
CA GLY A 21 -3.73 21.79 -160.57
C GLY A 21 -4.79 22.62 -159.85
N LEU A 22 -5.88 21.99 -159.41
CA LEU A 22 -6.88 22.67 -158.57
C LEU A 22 -6.43 22.69 -157.10
N SER A 23 -6.16 23.92 -156.65
CA SER A 23 -6.03 24.40 -155.27
C SER A 23 -7.13 23.86 -154.32
N PRO A 24 -6.85 23.72 -153.00
CA PRO A 24 -7.60 22.86 -152.10
C PRO A 24 -8.86 23.51 -151.51
N GLY A 25 -9.90 22.69 -151.36
CA GLY A 25 -11.13 22.98 -150.61
C GLY A 25 -11.80 21.67 -150.18
N PRO A 26 -12.51 21.65 -149.04
CA PRO A 26 -12.41 20.56 -148.07
C PRO A 26 -13.50 19.51 -148.23
N SER A 27 -13.12 18.24 -148.38
CA SER A 27 -13.90 17.10 -147.92
C SER A 27 -13.13 15.80 -148.18
N ALA A 28 -13.09 14.94 -147.15
CA ALA A 28 -12.43 13.65 -147.11
C ALA A 28 -13.08 12.57 -148.01
N GLN A 29 -13.63 12.96 -149.17
CA GLN A 29 -14.27 12.06 -150.15
C GLN A 29 -13.47 11.91 -151.45
N LYS A 30 -12.31 12.56 -151.59
CA LYS A 30 -11.52 12.53 -152.84
C LYS A 30 -10.50 11.40 -152.95
N PHE A 31 -10.46 10.46 -152.01
CA PHE A 31 -9.61 9.27 -152.13
C PHE A 31 -10.22 8.16 -152.99
N ASP A 32 -11.55 8.13 -153.13
CA ASP A 32 -12.23 7.22 -154.07
C ASP A 32 -12.12 7.69 -155.53
N THR A 33 -11.66 8.93 -155.78
CA THR A 33 -11.55 9.50 -157.14
C THR A 33 -10.17 9.37 -157.78
N LEU A 34 -9.12 9.06 -157.02
CA LEU A 34 -7.78 8.78 -157.57
C LEU A 34 -7.69 7.46 -158.37
N PRO A 35 -8.43 6.38 -158.02
CA PRO A 35 -8.54 5.19 -158.86
C PRO A 35 -9.17 5.49 -160.23
N LEU A 36 -10.09 6.47 -160.29
CA LEU A 36 -10.75 6.89 -161.53
C LEU A 36 -9.76 7.57 -162.50
N ASP A 37 -8.92 8.50 -162.04
CA ASP A 37 -7.86 9.12 -162.88
C ASP A 37 -6.79 8.10 -163.33
N HIS A 38 -6.58 7.05 -162.53
CA HIS A 38 -5.65 5.95 -162.83
C HIS A 38 -6.20 4.98 -163.90
N GLN A 39 -7.51 4.73 -163.91
CA GLN A 39 -8.21 4.03 -164.98
C GLN A 39 -8.30 4.86 -166.26
N ASP A 40 -8.42 6.18 -166.14
CA ASP A 40 -8.44 7.10 -167.28
C ASP A 40 -7.08 7.11 -168.01
N LEU A 41 -5.94 7.04 -167.31
CA LEU A 41 -4.61 6.88 -167.94
C LEU A 41 -4.49 5.58 -168.76
N LEU A 42 -5.15 4.50 -168.35
CA LEU A 42 -5.22 3.25 -169.11
C LEU A 42 -6.15 3.39 -170.34
N LEU A 43 -7.27 4.07 -170.18
CA LEU A 43 -8.20 4.39 -171.28
C LEU A 43 -7.52 5.23 -172.37
N TYR A 44 -6.77 6.28 -171.99
CA TYR A 44 -6.02 7.11 -172.94
C TYR A 44 -4.90 6.33 -173.63
N LYS A 45 -4.28 5.36 -172.95
CA LYS A 45 -3.31 4.44 -173.57
C LYS A 45 -3.95 3.51 -174.62
N GLU A 46 -5.16 3.01 -174.40
CA GLU A 46 -5.84 2.17 -175.38
C GLU A 46 -6.44 2.98 -176.55
N GLU A 47 -6.97 4.17 -176.26
CA GLU A 47 -7.56 5.06 -177.27
C GLU A 47 -6.47 5.65 -178.20
N GLY A 48 -5.32 6.05 -177.64
CA GLY A 48 -4.18 6.54 -178.41
C GLY A 48 -3.52 5.45 -179.27
N PHE A 49 -3.41 4.21 -178.75
CA PHE A 49 -2.97 3.07 -179.56
C PHE A 49 -3.89 2.82 -180.75
N SER A 50 -5.22 2.86 -180.53
CA SER A 50 -6.22 2.67 -181.58
C SER A 50 -6.15 3.76 -182.67
N LYS A 51 -5.92 5.03 -182.30
CA LYS A 51 -5.78 6.15 -183.26
C LYS A 51 -4.48 6.07 -184.07
N VAL A 52 -3.36 5.70 -183.45
CA VAL A 52 -2.09 5.49 -184.16
C VAL A 52 -2.21 4.33 -185.15
N GLN A 53 -2.83 3.22 -184.75
CA GLN A 53 -3.07 2.06 -185.60
C GLN A 53 -3.99 2.39 -186.80
N GLY A 54 -5.09 3.12 -186.58
CA GLY A 54 -5.96 3.57 -187.67
C GLY A 54 -5.26 4.50 -188.67
N THR A 55 -4.28 5.29 -188.20
CA THR A 55 -3.46 6.15 -189.06
C THR A 55 -2.47 5.34 -189.91
N VAL A 56 -1.98 4.21 -189.39
CA VAL A 56 -1.13 3.24 -190.13
C VAL A 56 -1.91 2.60 -191.28
N GLU A 57 -3.14 2.17 -191.03
CA GLU A 57 -4.01 1.54 -192.05
C GLU A 57 -4.41 2.51 -193.16
N LEU A 58 -4.78 3.75 -192.80
CA LEU A 58 -5.07 4.82 -193.77
C LEU A 58 -3.86 5.13 -194.64
N ALA A 59 -2.67 5.19 -194.04
CA ALA A 59 -1.44 5.43 -194.79
C ALA A 59 -1.03 4.23 -195.69
N GLN A 60 -1.33 2.98 -195.30
CA GLN A 60 -1.20 1.81 -196.18
C GLN A 60 -2.12 1.88 -197.40
N ALA A 61 -3.36 2.38 -197.24
CA ALA A 61 -4.28 2.60 -198.36
C ALA A 61 -3.81 3.72 -199.31
N VAL A 62 -3.17 4.77 -198.77
CA VAL A 62 -2.56 5.85 -199.57
C VAL A 62 -1.32 5.34 -200.31
N LEU A 63 -0.49 4.50 -199.68
CA LEU A 63 0.66 3.86 -200.33
C LEU A 63 0.24 3.01 -201.54
N ALA A 64 -0.88 2.30 -201.49
CA ALA A 64 -1.34 1.47 -202.62
C ALA A 64 -1.67 2.26 -203.91
N ASN A 65 -1.94 3.57 -203.80
CA ASN A 65 -2.31 4.44 -204.93
C ASN A 65 -1.24 5.50 -205.26
N THR A 66 -0.06 5.40 -204.65
CA THR A 66 1.01 6.39 -204.82
C THR A 66 2.15 5.77 -205.62
N ALA A 67 2.79 6.56 -206.49
CA ALA A 67 3.97 6.09 -207.22
C ALA A 67 5.11 5.77 -206.23
N PRO A 68 6.01 4.81 -206.54
CA PRO A 68 7.05 4.34 -205.61
C PRO A 68 7.92 5.46 -205.00
N SER A 69 8.10 6.57 -205.73
CA SER A 69 8.83 7.76 -205.26
C SER A 69 8.19 8.47 -204.06
N GLY A 70 6.90 8.24 -203.76
CA GLY A 70 6.20 8.83 -202.61
C GLY A 70 6.14 7.94 -201.36
N HIS A 71 6.58 6.68 -201.43
CA HIS A 71 6.39 5.70 -200.36
C HIS A 71 7.30 5.95 -199.15
N ASP A 72 8.55 6.34 -199.39
CA ASP A 72 9.54 6.58 -198.34
C ASP A 72 9.13 7.70 -197.39
N ALA A 73 8.52 8.77 -197.92
CA ALA A 73 8.07 9.91 -197.12
C ALA A 73 6.93 9.52 -196.16
N ILE A 74 5.99 8.69 -196.61
CA ILE A 74 4.84 8.26 -195.80
C ILE A 74 5.29 7.26 -194.72
N ASN A 75 6.12 6.27 -195.07
CA ASN A 75 6.63 5.28 -194.12
C ASN A 75 7.51 5.91 -193.02
N GLN A 76 8.33 6.93 -193.34
CA GLN A 76 9.13 7.63 -192.33
C GLN A 76 8.28 8.42 -191.32
N ILE A 77 7.16 9.01 -191.74
CA ILE A 77 6.28 9.75 -190.83
C ILE A 77 5.53 8.78 -189.91
N LEU A 78 5.10 7.64 -190.46
CA LEU A 78 4.44 6.57 -189.72
C LEU A 78 5.33 5.96 -188.62
N GLY A 79 6.58 5.63 -188.96
CA GLY A 79 7.54 5.09 -188.00
C GLY A 79 7.81 6.05 -186.85
N ARG A 80 7.92 7.36 -187.13
CA ARG A 80 8.09 8.40 -186.09
C ARG A 80 6.88 8.49 -185.15
N LEU A 81 5.66 8.42 -185.69
CA LEU A 81 4.44 8.46 -184.86
C LEU A 81 4.34 7.25 -183.91
N GLN A 82 4.73 6.05 -184.37
CA GLN A 82 4.75 4.84 -183.55
C GLN A 82 5.82 4.87 -182.45
N GLU A 83 7.00 5.43 -182.72
CA GLU A 83 8.07 5.60 -181.70
C GLU A 83 7.67 6.60 -180.61
N GLU A 84 7.12 7.77 -180.97
CA GLU A 84 6.70 8.79 -180.01
C GLU A 84 5.60 8.27 -179.07
N TRP A 85 4.65 7.48 -179.59
CA TRP A 85 3.61 6.85 -178.79
C TRP A 85 4.14 5.78 -177.83
N SER A 86 5.09 4.95 -178.28
CA SER A 86 5.71 3.93 -177.43
C SER A 86 6.49 4.53 -176.26
N ALA A 87 7.20 5.65 -176.50
CA ALA A 87 7.89 6.40 -175.46
C ALA A 87 6.92 7.01 -174.43
N LEU A 88 5.79 7.57 -174.90
CA LEU A 88 4.75 8.11 -174.02
C LEU A 88 4.08 7.02 -173.19
N ALA A 89 3.73 5.89 -173.79
CA ALA A 89 3.10 4.76 -173.11
C ALA A 89 4.01 4.14 -172.03
N SER A 90 5.33 4.07 -172.28
CA SER A 90 6.31 3.60 -171.29
C SER A 90 6.39 4.55 -170.08
N LYS A 91 6.45 5.86 -170.33
CA LYS A 91 6.37 6.86 -169.24
C LYS A 91 5.08 6.77 -168.44
N MET A 92 3.94 6.53 -169.09
CA MET A 92 2.66 6.37 -168.38
C MET A 92 2.68 5.15 -167.44
N VAL A 93 3.27 4.02 -167.84
CA VAL A 93 3.42 2.82 -166.98
C VAL A 93 4.40 3.06 -165.83
N GLU A 94 5.51 3.74 -166.08
CA GLU A 94 6.48 4.10 -165.03
C GLU A 94 5.86 5.03 -163.99
N THR A 95 5.13 6.06 -164.44
CA THR A 95 4.41 6.99 -163.54
C THR A 95 3.32 6.28 -162.73
N LYS A 96 2.63 5.30 -163.34
CA LYS A 96 1.67 4.43 -162.67
C LYS A 96 2.30 3.63 -161.55
N ALA A 97 3.43 2.96 -161.81
CA ALA A 97 4.13 2.14 -160.82
C ALA A 97 4.64 2.98 -159.62
N ILE A 98 5.11 4.20 -159.88
CA ILE A 98 5.52 5.16 -158.84
C ILE A 98 4.32 5.59 -157.99
N LEU A 99 3.15 5.84 -158.61
CA LEU A 99 1.92 6.17 -157.88
C LEU A 99 1.43 4.98 -157.03
N ASP A 100 1.43 3.76 -157.56
CA ASP A 100 1.00 2.55 -156.85
C ASP A 100 1.87 2.26 -155.62
N ASP A 101 3.20 2.35 -155.77
CA ASP A 101 4.16 2.19 -154.65
C ASP A 101 3.98 3.30 -153.59
N SER A 102 3.70 4.53 -154.02
CA SER A 102 3.40 5.64 -153.10
C SER A 102 2.09 5.41 -152.33
N ILE A 103 1.01 4.99 -153.00
CA ILE A 103 -0.28 4.69 -152.37
C ILE A 103 -0.13 3.54 -151.36
N HIS A 104 0.61 2.48 -151.70
CA HIS A 104 0.81 1.33 -150.81
C HIS A 104 1.61 1.70 -149.54
N ARG A 105 2.65 2.55 -149.68
CA ARG A 105 3.41 3.08 -148.54
C ARG A 105 2.56 3.98 -147.65
N TRP A 106 1.75 4.86 -148.23
CA TRP A 106 0.83 5.72 -147.47
C TRP A 106 -0.25 4.91 -146.74
N ALA A 107 -0.85 3.91 -147.40
CA ALA A 107 -1.83 3.03 -146.76
C ALA A 107 -1.25 2.26 -145.57
N GLY A 108 -0.05 1.67 -145.72
CA GLY A 108 0.63 0.96 -144.63
C GLY A 108 1.04 1.87 -143.47
N PHE A 109 1.45 3.11 -143.75
CA PHE A 109 1.76 4.10 -142.71
C PHE A 109 0.50 4.56 -141.96
N LEU A 110 -0.59 4.85 -142.68
CA LEU A 110 -1.84 5.30 -142.07
C LEU A 110 -2.48 4.22 -141.18
N GLU A 111 -2.37 2.94 -141.55
CA GLU A 111 -2.81 1.83 -140.70
C GLU A 111 -1.99 1.76 -139.41
N GLN A 112 -0.66 1.92 -139.49
CA GLN A 112 0.22 1.94 -138.32
C GLN A 112 -0.05 3.15 -137.41
N ILE A 113 -0.34 4.33 -137.98
CA ILE A 113 -0.72 5.53 -137.24
C ILE A 113 -2.11 5.37 -136.59
N HIS A 114 -3.07 4.73 -137.26
CA HIS A 114 -4.38 4.44 -136.68
C HIS A 114 -4.28 3.46 -135.51
N GLN A 115 -3.41 2.44 -135.64
CA GLN A 115 -3.13 1.50 -134.55
C GLN A 115 -2.44 2.22 -133.37
N LEU A 116 -1.48 3.11 -133.64
CA LEU A 116 -0.88 3.95 -132.61
C LEU A 116 -1.90 4.85 -131.92
N ASN A 117 -2.87 5.43 -132.64
CA ASN A 117 -3.92 6.26 -132.03
C ASN A 117 -4.74 5.48 -131.01
N LYS A 118 -5.09 4.21 -131.30
CA LYS A 118 -5.78 3.34 -130.34
C LYS A 118 -4.92 3.11 -129.09
N THR A 119 -3.62 2.94 -129.26
CA THR A 119 -2.68 2.81 -128.14
C THR A 119 -2.60 4.12 -127.34
N VAL A 120 -2.53 5.27 -127.99
CA VAL A 120 -2.54 6.60 -127.36
C VAL A 120 -3.82 6.83 -126.55
N ASP A 121 -5.00 6.52 -127.12
CA ASP A 121 -6.29 6.62 -126.42
C ASP A 121 -6.35 5.69 -125.19
N TYR A 122 -5.81 4.48 -125.31
CA TYR A 122 -5.69 3.54 -124.20
C TYR A 122 -4.75 4.07 -123.10
N LEU A 123 -3.56 4.57 -123.48
CA LEU A 123 -2.58 5.14 -122.55
C LEU A 123 -3.15 6.36 -121.83
N GLU A 124 -3.89 7.22 -122.54
CA GLU A 124 -4.55 8.40 -121.97
C GLU A 124 -5.63 8.01 -120.96
N SER A 125 -6.51 7.08 -121.33
CA SER A 125 -7.58 6.57 -120.47
C SER A 125 -7.02 5.97 -119.17
N VAL A 126 -6.09 5.01 -119.29
CA VAL A 126 -5.52 4.33 -118.11
C VAL A 126 -4.67 5.29 -117.27
N SER A 127 -3.94 6.23 -117.90
CA SER A 127 -3.16 7.24 -117.17
C SER A 127 -4.03 8.25 -116.42
N ASN A 128 -5.24 8.54 -116.88
CA ASN A 128 -6.20 9.38 -116.16
C ASN A 128 -6.83 8.63 -114.98
N GLU A 129 -7.20 7.36 -115.15
CA GLU A 129 -7.72 6.52 -114.06
C GLU A 129 -6.74 6.40 -112.88
N ILE A 130 -5.44 6.30 -113.15
CA ILE A 130 -4.41 6.08 -112.12
C ILE A 130 -3.78 7.38 -111.61
N SER A 131 -4.35 8.55 -111.91
CA SER A 131 -3.80 9.86 -111.50
C SER A 131 -4.15 10.25 -110.06
N ASP A 132 -5.29 9.78 -109.54
CA ASP A 132 -5.80 10.24 -108.24
C ASP A 132 -5.00 9.69 -107.06
N PHE A 133 -4.87 10.50 -105.99
CA PHE A 133 -4.22 10.03 -104.77
C PHE A 133 -5.01 8.90 -104.11
N GLN A 134 -4.29 7.89 -103.61
CA GLN A 134 -4.87 6.74 -102.92
C GLN A 134 -4.88 6.94 -101.40
N THR A 135 -5.71 6.16 -100.70
CA THR A 135 -5.93 6.30 -99.24
C THR A 135 -4.89 5.52 -98.44
N THR A 136 -4.62 4.26 -98.80
CA THR A 136 -3.78 3.33 -98.02
C THR A 136 -2.43 3.06 -98.69
N MET A 137 -1.44 2.61 -97.91
CA MET A 137 -0.15 2.16 -98.43
C MET A 137 -0.30 1.03 -99.48
N SER A 138 -1.22 0.09 -99.26
CA SER A 138 -1.52 -1.01 -100.17
C SER A 138 -2.08 -0.51 -101.51
N GLU A 139 -2.98 0.47 -101.48
CA GLU A 139 -3.51 1.09 -102.70
C GLU A 139 -2.44 1.90 -103.44
N LYS A 140 -1.62 2.68 -102.73
CA LYS A 140 -0.48 3.40 -103.32
C LYS A 140 0.52 2.45 -103.98
N ARG A 141 0.79 1.30 -103.36
CA ARG A 141 1.63 0.24 -103.95
C ARG A 141 1.02 -0.32 -105.23
N ALA A 142 -0.27 -0.67 -105.20
CA ALA A 142 -0.97 -1.21 -106.36
C ALA A 142 -1.02 -0.19 -107.51
N GLN A 143 -1.23 1.10 -107.20
CA GLN A 143 -1.17 2.20 -108.15
C GLN A 143 0.22 2.31 -108.79
N LEU A 144 1.29 2.29 -107.99
CA LEU A 144 2.66 2.36 -108.49
C LEU A 144 3.00 1.18 -109.42
N GLU A 145 2.60 -0.05 -109.08
CA GLU A 145 2.80 -1.21 -109.96
C GLU A 145 2.00 -1.11 -111.26
N ARG A 146 0.78 -0.56 -111.22
CA ARG A 146 -0.03 -0.30 -112.42
C ARG A 146 0.63 0.75 -113.32
N ILE A 147 1.22 1.80 -112.75
CA ILE A 147 1.96 2.83 -113.50
C ILE A 147 3.26 2.25 -114.08
N LYS A 148 4.00 1.42 -113.35
CA LYS A 148 5.19 0.72 -113.89
C LYS A 148 4.85 -0.16 -115.10
N CYS A 149 3.74 -0.89 -115.02
CA CYS A 149 3.26 -1.70 -116.14
C CYS A 149 2.89 -0.82 -117.35
N LEU A 150 2.27 0.34 -117.09
CA LEU A 150 1.93 1.31 -118.14
C LEU A 150 3.18 1.93 -118.78
N ASP A 151 4.17 2.31 -117.97
CA ASP A 151 5.46 2.86 -118.42
C ASP A 151 6.24 1.84 -119.26
N GLU A 152 6.28 0.57 -118.83
CA GLU A 152 6.91 -0.50 -119.61
C GLU A 152 6.19 -0.70 -120.96
N LYS A 153 4.85 -0.61 -120.98
CA LYS A 153 4.07 -0.64 -122.22
C LYS A 153 4.42 0.53 -123.14
N VAL A 154 4.49 1.75 -122.60
CA VAL A 154 4.94 2.95 -123.35
C VAL A 154 6.35 2.73 -123.92
N ARG A 155 7.26 2.15 -123.14
CA ARG A 155 8.65 1.90 -123.55
C ARG A 155 8.74 0.91 -124.73
N CYS A 156 7.90 -0.13 -124.73
CA CYS A 156 7.80 -1.08 -125.85
C CYS A 156 7.26 -0.40 -127.12
N GLU A 157 6.15 0.32 -126.98
CA GLU A 157 5.51 1.05 -128.09
C GLU A 157 6.41 2.16 -128.65
N LYS A 158 7.28 2.75 -127.82
CA LYS A 158 8.23 3.80 -128.22
C LYS A 158 9.16 3.37 -129.35
N ILE A 159 9.56 2.10 -129.41
CA ILE A 159 10.42 1.56 -130.47
C ILE A 159 9.71 1.65 -131.83
N GLU A 160 8.43 1.28 -131.86
CA GLU A 160 7.60 1.34 -133.07
C GLU A 160 7.28 2.80 -133.43
N VAL A 161 7.00 3.64 -132.43
CA VAL A 161 6.75 5.07 -132.58
C VAL A 161 7.95 5.82 -133.15
N ASP A 162 9.18 5.55 -132.69
CA ASP A 162 10.37 6.23 -133.19
C ASP A 162 10.67 5.86 -134.66
N SER A 163 10.39 4.61 -135.05
CA SER A 163 10.38 4.17 -136.46
C SER A 163 9.28 4.89 -137.27
N LEU A 164 8.08 5.07 -136.71
CA LEU A 164 7.00 5.82 -137.34
C LEU A 164 7.31 7.32 -137.47
N LYS A 165 8.00 7.93 -136.50
CA LYS A 165 8.47 9.32 -136.58
C LYS A 165 9.45 9.53 -137.73
N ALA A 166 10.40 8.60 -137.90
CA ALA A 166 11.35 8.64 -139.01
C ALA A 166 10.62 8.59 -140.36
N LYS A 167 9.66 7.67 -140.51
CA LYS A 167 8.80 7.57 -141.70
C LYS A 167 7.92 8.81 -141.90
N ALA A 168 7.35 9.36 -140.84
CA ALA A 168 6.53 10.57 -140.89
C ALA A 168 7.36 11.78 -141.37
N ALA A 169 8.59 11.92 -140.89
CA ALA A 169 9.52 12.98 -141.30
C ALA A 169 9.96 12.85 -142.76
N GLU A 170 10.26 11.64 -143.23
CA GLU A 170 10.57 11.36 -144.65
C GLU A 170 9.38 11.70 -145.56
N MET A 171 8.16 11.36 -145.15
CA MET A 171 6.96 11.62 -145.94
C MET A 171 6.55 13.09 -145.98
N LEU A 172 6.75 13.85 -144.89
CA LEU A 172 6.59 15.31 -144.89
C LEU A 172 7.53 16.02 -145.88
N ALA A 173 8.77 15.50 -146.05
CA ALA A 173 9.75 16.07 -146.98
C ALA A 173 9.38 15.87 -148.46
N SER A 174 8.51 14.89 -148.78
CA SER A 174 8.09 14.55 -150.16
C SER A 174 7.03 15.49 -150.76
N GLY A 175 6.44 16.41 -149.98
CA GLY A 175 5.56 17.48 -150.47
C GLY A 175 4.16 17.07 -150.97
N GLN A 176 3.87 15.77 -151.11
CA GLN A 176 2.54 15.27 -151.48
C GLN A 176 1.73 14.91 -150.22
N GLN A 177 0.54 15.53 -150.06
CA GLN A 177 -0.43 15.31 -148.96
C GLN A 177 -0.06 15.79 -147.53
N SER A 178 0.02 17.10 -147.35
CA SER A 178 0.34 17.77 -146.07
C SER A 178 -0.59 17.46 -144.87
N HIS A 179 -1.86 17.10 -145.06
CA HIS A 179 -2.83 16.98 -143.94
C HIS A 179 -2.77 15.65 -143.18
N ALA A 180 -2.62 14.53 -143.89
CA ALA A 180 -2.54 13.21 -143.27
C ALA A 180 -1.25 13.06 -142.44
N ALA A 181 -0.15 13.62 -142.96
CA ALA A 181 1.12 13.68 -142.26
C ALA A 181 1.07 14.57 -141.00
N SER A 182 0.35 15.70 -141.04
CA SER A 182 0.17 16.55 -139.85
C SER A 182 -0.67 15.88 -138.76
N GLN A 183 -1.71 15.13 -139.12
CA GLN A 183 -2.50 14.34 -138.15
C GLN A 183 -1.67 13.22 -137.52
N ALA A 184 -0.85 12.52 -138.30
CA ALA A 184 0.10 11.54 -137.77
C ALA A 184 1.10 12.18 -136.80
N GLN A 185 1.65 13.36 -137.13
CA GLN A 185 2.55 14.10 -136.24
C GLN A 185 1.86 14.52 -134.94
N GLU A 186 0.59 14.90 -134.99
CA GLU A 186 -0.19 15.24 -133.79
C GLU A 186 -0.34 14.02 -132.85
N ILE A 187 -0.62 12.84 -133.40
CA ILE A 187 -0.73 11.58 -132.64
C ILE A 187 0.64 11.19 -132.04
N LEU A 188 1.72 11.34 -132.79
CA LEU A 188 3.09 11.08 -132.32
C LEU A 188 3.49 12.05 -131.19
N ASN A 189 3.14 13.33 -131.31
CA ASN A 189 3.37 14.33 -130.25
C ASN A 189 2.52 14.03 -129.01
N LYS A 190 1.26 13.60 -129.18
CA LYS A 190 0.40 13.16 -128.06
C LYS A 190 0.99 11.95 -127.34
N PHE A 191 1.54 10.98 -128.08
CA PHE A 191 2.27 9.86 -127.49
C PHE A 191 3.46 10.33 -126.65
N ASP A 192 4.30 11.24 -127.17
CA ASP A 192 5.46 11.77 -126.42
C ASP A 192 5.05 12.53 -125.15
N MET A 193 3.99 13.33 -125.23
CA MET A 193 3.44 14.00 -124.05
C MET A 193 2.93 13.01 -123.00
N LEU A 194 2.21 11.97 -123.42
CA LEU A 194 1.73 10.93 -122.51
C LEU A 194 2.87 10.10 -121.93
N ALA A 195 3.90 9.79 -122.72
CA ALA A 195 5.07 9.07 -122.27
C ALA A 195 5.82 9.84 -121.17
N GLU A 196 6.04 11.15 -121.37
CA GLU A 196 6.67 11.99 -120.34
C GLU A 196 5.75 12.18 -119.13
N ARG A 197 4.43 12.29 -119.32
CA ARG A 197 3.46 12.34 -118.22
C ARG A 197 3.48 11.07 -117.38
N ILE A 198 3.47 9.90 -118.01
CA ILE A 198 3.49 8.59 -117.34
C ILE A 198 4.81 8.41 -116.58
N LYS A 199 5.93 8.84 -117.14
CA LYS A 199 7.24 8.84 -116.48
C LYS A 199 7.29 9.78 -115.27
N ASN A 200 6.73 10.98 -115.37
CA ASN A 200 6.62 11.91 -114.24
C ASN A 200 5.70 11.34 -113.15
N LEU A 201 4.54 10.80 -113.53
CA LEU A 201 3.64 10.10 -112.61
C LEU A 201 4.33 8.91 -111.94
N LEU A 202 5.16 8.15 -112.65
CA LEU A 202 5.92 7.03 -112.08
C LEU A 202 6.90 7.52 -110.99
N SER A 203 7.65 8.60 -111.27
CA SER A 203 8.58 9.19 -110.31
C SER A 203 7.84 9.72 -109.08
N GLU A 204 6.82 10.55 -109.30
CA GLU A 204 6.04 11.15 -108.21
C GLU A 204 5.37 10.07 -107.34
N ARG A 205 4.71 9.07 -107.92
CA ARG A 205 4.06 8.00 -107.15
C ARG A 205 5.06 7.07 -106.48
N GLY A 206 6.26 6.94 -107.05
CA GLY A 206 7.39 6.26 -106.42
C GLY A 206 7.82 6.92 -105.12
N ASP A 207 8.00 8.25 -105.14
CA ASP A 207 8.35 9.04 -103.95
C ASP A 207 7.22 9.02 -102.91
N GLN A 208 5.97 9.17 -103.33
CA GLN A 208 4.82 9.15 -102.42
C GLN A 208 4.62 7.79 -101.73
N PHE A 209 4.90 6.68 -102.42
CA PHE A 209 4.89 5.35 -101.82
C PHE A 209 6.03 5.20 -100.80
N LYS A 210 7.22 5.73 -101.12
CA LYS A 210 8.37 5.73 -100.21
C LYS A 210 8.07 6.53 -98.94
N ASP A 211 7.48 7.71 -99.06
CA ASP A 211 7.09 8.54 -97.90
C ASP A 211 6.05 7.83 -97.03
N HIS A 212 5.07 7.15 -97.63
CA HIS A 212 4.09 6.37 -96.88
C HIS A 212 4.74 5.15 -96.17
N ARG A 213 5.74 4.53 -96.80
CA ARG A 213 6.52 3.45 -96.18
C ARG A 213 7.29 3.96 -94.96
N LEU A 214 7.95 5.12 -95.06
CA LEU A 214 8.67 5.75 -93.94
C LEU A 214 7.74 6.11 -92.78
N TYR A 215 6.54 6.64 -93.07
CA TYR A 215 5.50 6.85 -92.05
C TYR A 215 5.10 5.53 -91.36
N LYS A 216 4.88 4.47 -92.13
CA LYS A 216 4.47 3.17 -91.57
C LYS A 216 5.57 2.54 -90.71
N GLU A 217 6.83 2.64 -91.14
CA GLU A 217 7.99 2.23 -90.34
C GLU A 217 8.04 3.01 -89.01
N ALA A 218 7.89 4.35 -89.06
CA ALA A 218 7.84 5.19 -87.85
C ALA A 218 6.67 4.84 -86.91
N TYR A 219 5.50 4.51 -87.48
CA TYR A 219 4.32 4.07 -86.73
C TYR A 219 4.59 2.75 -85.99
N ASP A 220 5.15 1.77 -86.70
CA ASP A 220 5.43 0.44 -86.14
C ASP A 220 6.53 0.51 -85.08
N ASP A 221 7.55 1.35 -85.28
CA ASP A 221 8.61 1.61 -84.31
C ASP A 221 8.08 2.22 -83.00
N LEU A 222 7.24 3.26 -83.09
CA LEU A 222 6.64 3.87 -81.90
C LEU A 222 5.69 2.90 -81.19
N THR A 223 4.86 2.18 -81.95
CA THR A 223 3.93 1.19 -81.39
C THR A 223 4.69 0.07 -80.67
N GLY A 224 5.72 -0.49 -81.30
CA GLY A 224 6.57 -1.51 -80.70
C GLY A 224 7.32 -1.00 -79.47
N TRP A 225 7.77 0.26 -79.49
CA TRP A 225 8.42 0.89 -78.34
C TRP A 225 7.45 1.12 -77.17
N LEU A 226 6.22 1.58 -77.44
CA LEU A 226 5.18 1.76 -76.43
C LEU A 226 4.80 0.43 -75.76
N SER A 227 4.60 -0.63 -76.55
CA SER A 227 4.28 -1.96 -76.02
C SER A 227 5.38 -2.50 -75.10
N ARG A 228 6.66 -2.43 -75.54
CA ARG A 228 7.81 -2.83 -74.71
C ARG A 228 7.97 -1.99 -73.45
N SER A 229 7.62 -0.72 -73.51
CA SER A 229 7.66 0.18 -72.35
C SER A 229 6.56 -0.17 -71.36
N ARG A 230 5.35 -0.49 -71.84
CA ARG A 230 4.21 -0.90 -71.02
C ARG A 230 4.43 -2.23 -70.30
N GLU A 231 5.06 -3.21 -70.96
CA GLU A 231 5.42 -4.50 -70.33
C GLU A 231 6.40 -4.33 -69.15
N LYS A 232 7.20 -3.27 -69.16
CA LYS A 232 8.15 -2.96 -68.07
C LYS A 232 7.52 -2.22 -66.91
N VAL A 233 6.28 -1.72 -67.05
CA VAL A 233 5.52 -1.14 -65.95
C VAL A 233 5.09 -2.27 -65.01
N PRO A 234 5.58 -2.32 -63.76
CA PRO A 234 5.33 -3.46 -62.88
C PRO A 234 3.83 -3.56 -62.51
N SER A 235 3.25 -4.76 -62.60
CA SER A 235 1.87 -4.99 -62.15
C SER A 235 1.79 -5.06 -60.62
N MET A 236 1.33 -3.97 -60.00
CA MET A 236 1.26 -3.83 -58.54
C MET A 236 0.32 -4.84 -57.87
N LYS A 237 -0.67 -5.37 -58.60
CA LYS A 237 -1.67 -6.30 -58.05
C LYS A 237 -1.15 -7.73 -57.82
N GLN A 238 0.00 -8.09 -58.37
CA GLN A 238 0.48 -9.48 -58.36
C GLN A 238 1.63 -9.75 -57.39
N ARG A 239 2.25 -8.71 -56.82
CA ARG A 239 3.41 -8.85 -55.92
C ARG A 239 3.03 -8.40 -54.51
N PRO A 240 3.11 -9.27 -53.50
CA PRO A 240 3.04 -8.83 -52.12
C PRO A 240 4.27 -7.94 -51.87
N LEU A 241 4.04 -6.63 -51.80
CA LEU A 241 5.05 -5.65 -51.42
C LEU A 241 5.15 -5.68 -49.90
N SER A 242 5.81 -6.72 -49.37
CA SER A 242 5.82 -7.01 -47.92
C SER A 242 6.87 -6.21 -47.13
N ASP A 243 7.79 -5.52 -47.81
CA ASP A 243 8.84 -4.73 -47.17
C ASP A 243 9.28 -3.52 -48.02
N LYS A 244 10.10 -2.66 -47.39
CA LYS A 244 10.64 -1.44 -47.99
C LYS A 244 11.39 -1.73 -49.30
N LEU A 245 12.20 -2.78 -49.33
CA LEU A 245 12.99 -3.19 -50.50
C LEU A 245 12.10 -3.58 -51.67
N ALA A 246 10.96 -4.23 -51.42
CA ALA A 246 10.01 -4.55 -52.46
C ALA A 246 9.39 -3.29 -53.08
N ILE A 247 9.03 -2.29 -52.26
CA ILE A 247 8.43 -1.03 -52.74
C ILE A 247 9.46 -0.18 -53.47
N GLU A 248 10.67 -0.03 -52.92
CA GLU A 248 11.79 0.66 -53.59
C GLU A 248 12.19 -0.04 -54.90
N SER A 249 12.23 -1.37 -54.92
CA SER A 249 12.47 -2.15 -56.14
C SER A 249 11.39 -1.94 -57.21
N ALA A 250 10.19 -1.50 -56.85
CA ALA A 250 9.11 -1.21 -57.80
C ALA A 250 9.20 0.21 -58.38
N VAL A 251 9.86 1.14 -57.69
CA VAL A 251 10.14 2.52 -58.17
C VAL A 251 11.25 2.52 -59.24
N VAL A 252 12.29 1.68 -59.08
CA VAL A 252 13.46 1.66 -59.99
C VAL A 252 13.08 1.45 -61.48
N PRO A 253 12.21 0.48 -61.85
CA PRO A 253 11.77 0.32 -63.24
C PRO A 253 11.02 1.55 -63.78
N MET A 254 10.20 2.21 -62.96
CA MET A 254 9.45 3.42 -63.36
C MET A 254 10.40 4.59 -63.63
N GLU A 255 11.39 4.78 -62.77
CA GLU A 255 12.42 5.80 -62.94
C GLU A 255 13.28 5.54 -64.18
N ALA A 256 13.63 4.28 -64.44
CA ALA A 256 14.34 3.89 -65.66
C ALA A 256 13.51 4.12 -66.93
N LEU A 257 12.17 4.00 -66.87
CA LEU A 257 11.27 4.33 -67.97
C LEU A 257 11.15 5.84 -68.18
N LEU A 258 11.03 6.63 -67.11
CA LEU A 258 11.02 8.10 -67.17
C LEU A 258 12.30 8.66 -67.79
N ASN A 259 13.45 8.09 -67.47
CA ASN A 259 14.72 8.47 -68.10
C ASN A 259 14.78 8.20 -69.61
N LYS A 260 13.90 7.33 -70.12
CA LYS A 260 13.75 7.04 -71.57
C LYS A 260 12.63 7.83 -72.23
N GLN A 261 11.94 8.71 -71.51
CA GLN A 261 10.87 9.53 -72.06
C GLN A 261 11.34 10.35 -73.26
N ALA A 262 12.52 11.00 -73.16
CA ALA A 262 13.11 11.77 -74.25
C ALA A 262 13.35 10.93 -75.53
N GLN A 263 13.70 9.65 -75.37
CA GLN A 263 13.84 8.74 -76.51
C GLN A 263 12.49 8.49 -77.20
N GLY A 264 11.42 8.36 -76.42
CA GLY A 264 10.06 8.21 -76.96
C GLY A 264 9.53 9.49 -77.59
N GLU A 265 9.85 10.66 -77.03
CA GLU A 265 9.50 11.97 -77.60
C GLU A 265 10.10 12.13 -79.01
N LEU A 266 11.37 11.73 -79.21
CA LEU A 266 12.00 11.71 -80.54
C LEU A 266 11.27 10.81 -81.54
N LEU A 267 10.76 9.64 -81.10
CA LEU A 267 9.98 8.74 -81.97
C LEU A 267 8.61 9.34 -82.32
N VAL A 268 7.98 10.05 -81.38
CA VAL A 268 6.73 10.78 -81.61
C VAL A 268 6.94 11.93 -82.60
N GLU A 269 8.04 12.68 -82.46
CA GLU A 269 8.42 13.73 -83.41
C GLU A 269 8.68 13.15 -84.82
N HIS A 270 9.43 12.04 -84.91
CA HIS A 270 9.69 11.36 -86.18
C HIS A 270 8.40 10.87 -86.86
N LEU A 271 7.48 10.25 -86.11
CA LEU A 271 6.15 9.87 -86.60
C LEU A 271 5.34 11.08 -87.08
N THR A 272 5.39 12.17 -86.33
CA THR A 272 4.66 13.40 -86.68
C THR A 272 5.20 13.97 -87.99
N HIS A 273 6.53 14.08 -88.12
CA HIS A 273 7.18 14.64 -89.29
C HIS A 273 6.91 13.79 -90.54
N THR A 274 7.15 12.47 -90.47
CA THR A 274 6.86 11.55 -91.58
C THR A 274 5.36 11.53 -91.93
N GLY A 275 4.50 11.66 -90.92
CA GLY A 275 3.06 11.83 -91.04
C GLY A 275 2.64 13.06 -91.82
N GLU A 276 3.23 14.22 -91.52
CA GLU A 276 2.98 15.48 -92.23
C GLU A 276 3.39 15.40 -93.70
N VAL A 277 4.55 14.77 -93.98
CA VAL A 277 5.04 14.55 -95.35
C VAL A 277 4.09 13.67 -96.15
N VAL A 278 3.65 12.54 -95.61
CA VAL A 278 2.74 11.62 -96.33
C VAL A 278 1.33 12.20 -96.52
N ILE A 279 0.86 13.06 -95.61
CA ILE A 279 -0.45 13.72 -95.71
C ILE A 279 -0.55 14.55 -97.00
N ALA A 280 0.53 15.24 -97.39
CA ALA A 280 0.55 16.09 -98.59
C ALA A 280 0.30 15.30 -99.90
N SER A 281 0.54 13.99 -99.89
CA SER A 281 0.41 13.11 -101.07
C SER A 281 -0.60 11.97 -100.88
N THR A 282 -1.55 12.14 -99.95
CA THR A 282 -2.59 11.14 -99.66
C THR A 282 -3.97 11.74 -99.92
N SER A 283 -4.94 10.89 -100.29
CA SER A 283 -6.32 11.32 -100.47
C SER A 283 -6.92 11.92 -99.18
N PRO A 284 -7.97 12.77 -99.25
CA PRO A 284 -8.56 13.42 -98.09
C PRO A 284 -9.00 12.44 -96.99
N GLN A 285 -9.55 11.28 -97.38
CA GLN A 285 -9.93 10.24 -96.43
C GLN A 285 -8.71 9.62 -95.74
N GLY A 286 -7.62 9.36 -96.47
CA GLY A 286 -6.38 8.83 -95.89
C GLY A 286 -5.67 9.85 -94.99
N GLN A 287 -5.76 11.16 -95.30
CA GLN A 287 -5.23 12.22 -94.44
C GLN A 287 -5.89 12.20 -93.05
N GLU A 288 -7.21 12.02 -92.98
CA GLU A 288 -7.93 11.92 -91.71
C GLU A 288 -7.56 10.66 -90.93
N VAL A 289 -7.35 9.52 -91.61
CA VAL A 289 -6.87 8.28 -90.98
C VAL A 289 -5.50 8.51 -90.35
N ILE A 290 -4.54 9.05 -91.10
CA ILE A 290 -3.17 9.32 -90.63
C ILE A 290 -3.17 10.31 -89.46
N ARG A 291 -3.94 11.41 -89.55
CA ARG A 291 -4.09 12.38 -88.44
C ARG A 291 -4.64 11.73 -87.18
N LYS A 292 -5.63 10.84 -87.31
CA LYS A 292 -6.23 10.12 -86.19
C LYS A 292 -5.23 9.14 -85.56
N GLU A 293 -4.47 8.41 -86.39
CA GLU A 293 -3.42 7.49 -85.93
C GLU A 293 -2.31 8.22 -85.16
N ILE A 294 -1.79 9.33 -85.70
CA ILE A 294 -0.78 10.15 -85.03
C ILE A 294 -1.31 10.68 -83.70
N ARG A 295 -2.54 11.19 -83.68
CA ARG A 295 -3.17 11.68 -82.44
C ARG A 295 -3.32 10.57 -81.41
N ALA A 296 -3.82 9.40 -81.81
CA ALA A 296 -4.02 8.28 -80.91
C ALA A 296 -2.70 7.79 -80.30
N LEU A 297 -1.61 7.73 -81.08
CA LEU A 297 -0.29 7.35 -80.57
C LEU A 297 0.32 8.42 -79.65
N LYS A 298 0.13 9.71 -79.94
CA LYS A 298 0.52 10.81 -79.04
C LYS A 298 -0.21 10.72 -77.70
N GLU A 299 -1.52 10.59 -77.72
CA GLU A 299 -2.35 10.46 -76.51
C GLU A 299 -1.98 9.21 -75.71
N ASN A 300 -1.68 8.09 -76.38
CA ASN A 300 -1.22 6.86 -75.72
C ASN A 300 0.16 7.04 -75.05
N PHE A 301 1.10 7.70 -75.73
CA PHE A 301 2.41 8.04 -75.15
C PHE A 301 2.28 8.93 -73.92
N GLU A 302 1.57 10.05 -74.03
CA GLU A 302 1.35 10.98 -72.92
C GLU A 302 0.59 10.33 -71.75
N GLY A 303 -0.41 9.51 -72.06
CA GLY A 303 -1.18 8.76 -71.08
C GLY A 303 -0.32 7.77 -70.29
N LEU A 304 0.53 7.00 -70.98
CA LEU A 304 1.45 6.05 -70.35
C LEU A 304 2.43 6.75 -69.40
N PHE A 305 3.07 7.84 -69.83
CA PHE A 305 4.04 8.55 -68.99
C PHE A 305 3.38 9.30 -67.82
N ARG A 306 2.15 9.78 -68.00
CA ARG A 306 1.35 10.32 -66.88
C ARG A 306 1.04 9.24 -65.85
N GLU A 307 0.64 8.05 -66.29
CA GLU A 307 0.38 6.91 -65.41
C GLU A 307 1.65 6.47 -64.66
N ILE A 308 2.79 6.33 -65.37
CA ILE A 308 4.08 5.96 -64.77
C ILE A 308 4.49 6.99 -63.71
N LYS A 309 4.40 8.28 -64.02
CA LYS A 309 4.76 9.35 -63.08
C LYS A 309 3.87 9.33 -61.84
N GLN A 310 2.55 9.20 -62.01
CA GLN A 310 1.59 9.14 -60.90
C GLN A 310 1.85 7.92 -60.00
N GLN A 311 2.08 6.74 -60.59
CA GLN A 311 2.41 5.53 -59.82
C GLN A 311 3.74 5.68 -59.07
N LYS A 312 4.76 6.29 -59.68
CA LYS A 312 6.05 6.56 -59.03
C LYS A 312 5.87 7.45 -57.80
N GLU A 313 5.21 8.60 -57.96
CA GLU A 313 4.96 9.56 -56.87
C GLU A 313 4.17 8.93 -55.72
N GLN A 314 3.16 8.09 -56.04
CA GLN A 314 2.39 7.36 -55.04
C GLN A 314 3.24 6.32 -54.27
N LEU A 315 4.10 5.59 -54.96
CA LEU A 315 5.01 4.62 -54.32
C LEU A 315 6.05 5.33 -53.46
N GLU A 316 6.67 6.41 -53.94
CA GLU A 316 7.63 7.21 -53.17
C GLU A 316 6.99 7.79 -51.90
N ALA A 317 5.77 8.31 -51.99
CA ALA A 317 5.00 8.74 -50.81
C ALA A 317 4.72 7.59 -49.83
N THR A 318 4.40 6.40 -50.35
CA THR A 318 4.17 5.20 -49.55
C THR A 318 5.46 4.73 -48.85
N VAL A 319 6.63 4.79 -49.52
CA VAL A 319 7.94 4.46 -48.92
C VAL A 319 8.25 5.38 -47.74
N VAL A 320 7.99 6.68 -47.89
CA VAL A 320 8.17 7.68 -46.82
C VAL A 320 7.27 7.37 -45.63
N GLN A 321 5.98 7.20 -45.86
CA GLN A 321 5.01 6.86 -44.80
C GLN A 321 5.38 5.55 -44.10
N TRP A 322 5.82 4.55 -44.86
CA TRP A 322 6.22 3.25 -44.32
C TRP A 322 7.44 3.34 -43.42
N ARG A 323 8.45 4.14 -43.79
CA ARG A 323 9.64 4.37 -42.98
C ARG A 323 9.25 5.01 -41.64
N ASP A 324 8.50 6.11 -41.69
CA ASP A 324 8.11 6.86 -40.50
C ASP A 324 7.22 5.99 -39.57
N TYR A 325 6.32 5.19 -40.16
CA TYR A 325 5.52 4.18 -39.43
C TYR A 325 6.40 3.12 -38.76
N LYS A 326 7.38 2.56 -39.48
CA LYS A 326 8.24 1.49 -38.97
C LYS A 326 9.11 1.99 -37.80
N GLU A 327 9.67 3.20 -37.92
CA GLU A 327 10.45 3.83 -36.85
C GLU A 327 9.61 4.03 -35.58
N GLU A 328 8.39 4.55 -35.71
CA GLU A 328 7.49 4.69 -34.56
C GLU A 328 7.03 3.34 -33.99
N TYR A 329 6.81 2.33 -34.83
CA TYR A 329 6.47 0.96 -34.39
C TYR A 329 7.59 0.37 -33.52
N GLU A 330 8.85 0.47 -33.98
CA GLU A 330 10.02 -0.04 -33.26
C GLU A 330 10.22 0.73 -31.95
N ARG A 331 10.10 2.06 -31.97
CA ARG A 331 10.15 2.91 -30.77
C ARG A 331 9.11 2.50 -29.73
N LEU A 332 7.86 2.27 -30.15
CA LEU A 332 6.78 1.85 -29.26
C LEU A 332 6.97 0.41 -28.75
N CYS A 333 7.50 -0.49 -29.58
CA CYS A 333 7.85 -1.85 -29.18
C CYS A 333 8.92 -1.85 -28.07
N ASP A 334 9.97 -1.06 -28.24
CA ASP A 334 11.05 -0.93 -27.26
C ASP A 334 10.56 -0.27 -25.97
N TRP A 335 9.75 0.78 -26.08
CA TRP A 335 9.11 1.41 -24.93
C TRP A 335 8.25 0.42 -24.14
N LEU A 336 7.42 -0.39 -24.80
CA LEU A 336 6.65 -1.45 -24.14
C LEU A 336 7.54 -2.51 -23.51
N GLN A 337 8.64 -2.90 -24.17
CA GLN A 337 9.57 -3.89 -23.64
C GLN A 337 10.28 -3.38 -22.37
N GLN A 338 10.64 -2.10 -22.31
CA GLN A 338 11.21 -1.48 -21.12
C GLN A 338 10.22 -1.47 -19.96
N LEU A 339 8.95 -1.13 -20.23
CA LEU A 339 7.90 -1.15 -19.21
C LEU A 339 7.57 -2.58 -18.75
N ASP A 340 7.61 -3.58 -19.63
CA ASP A 340 7.47 -5.00 -19.28
C ASP A 340 8.55 -5.44 -18.27
N ILE A 341 9.81 -5.08 -18.51
CA ILE A 341 10.92 -5.37 -17.60
C ILE A 341 10.66 -4.75 -16.22
N LEU A 342 10.27 -3.47 -16.17
CA LEU A 342 9.99 -2.78 -14.92
C LEU A 342 8.81 -3.41 -14.16
N VAL A 343 7.69 -3.70 -14.83
CA VAL A 343 6.53 -4.35 -14.19
C VAL A 343 6.87 -5.75 -13.67
N LYS A 344 7.65 -6.54 -14.43
CA LYS A 344 8.10 -7.88 -14.01
C LYS A 344 9.07 -7.82 -12.81
N ALA A 345 9.96 -6.83 -12.79
CA ALA A 345 10.83 -6.58 -11.64
C ALA A 345 10.00 -6.30 -10.38
N GLN A 346 9.00 -5.42 -10.48
CA GLN A 346 8.13 -5.11 -9.34
C GLN A 346 7.23 -6.29 -8.92
N LYS A 347 6.76 -7.11 -9.88
CA LYS A 347 5.95 -8.31 -9.60
C LYS A 347 6.67 -9.34 -8.73
N THR A 348 7.99 -9.46 -8.90
CA THR A 348 8.84 -10.46 -8.28
C THR A 348 9.59 -9.94 -7.05
N ALA A 349 9.82 -8.63 -6.96
CA ALA A 349 10.47 -8.00 -5.82
C ALA A 349 9.64 -8.16 -4.54
N LEU A 350 10.22 -8.84 -3.56
CA LEU A 350 9.73 -8.88 -2.18
C LEU A 350 10.56 -7.91 -1.33
N LEU A 351 9.88 -7.14 -0.49
CA LEU A 351 10.48 -6.10 0.33
C LEU A 351 10.33 -6.42 1.81
N ALA A 352 11.27 -5.94 2.62
CA ALA A 352 11.41 -6.33 4.01
C ALA A 352 10.49 -5.52 4.92
N THR A 353 10.43 -4.21 4.69
CA THR A 353 9.76 -3.25 5.59
C THR A 353 8.54 -2.61 4.94
N LEU A 354 7.63 -2.08 5.76
CA LEU A 354 6.45 -1.35 5.28
C LEU A 354 6.80 -0.11 4.44
N PRO A 355 7.77 0.77 4.81
CA PRO A 355 8.15 1.92 3.98
C PRO A 355 8.65 1.52 2.59
N GLU A 356 9.44 0.44 2.49
CA GLU A 356 9.86 -0.11 1.20
C GLU A 356 8.66 -0.57 0.37
N LYS A 357 7.70 -1.29 0.97
CA LYS A 357 6.48 -1.73 0.27
C LYS A 357 5.61 -0.55 -0.19
N ILE A 358 5.50 0.52 0.59
CA ILE A 358 4.79 1.75 0.18
C ILE A 358 5.52 2.41 -1.00
N LYS A 359 6.85 2.46 -0.97
CA LYS A 359 7.65 2.98 -2.10
C LYS A 359 7.43 2.14 -3.37
N GLN A 360 7.36 0.81 -3.24
CA GLN A 360 7.04 -0.07 -4.36
C GLN A 360 5.66 0.19 -4.96
N VAL A 361 4.64 0.43 -4.13
CA VAL A 361 3.31 0.82 -4.61
C VAL A 361 3.40 2.11 -5.44
N GLN A 362 4.16 3.10 -4.97
CA GLN A 362 4.35 4.35 -5.71
C GLN A 362 5.07 4.13 -7.04
N GLU A 363 6.16 3.35 -7.05
CA GLU A 363 6.89 3.04 -8.29
C GLU A 363 6.00 2.33 -9.33
N VAL A 364 5.12 1.42 -8.90
CA VAL A 364 4.15 0.76 -9.80
C VAL A 364 3.07 1.74 -10.29
N LYS A 365 2.61 2.68 -9.45
CA LYS A 365 1.70 3.76 -9.86
C LYS A 365 2.32 4.65 -10.92
N ASP A 366 3.58 5.04 -10.75
CA ASP A 366 4.31 5.85 -11.74
C ASP A 366 4.46 5.10 -13.08
N ILE A 367 4.71 3.78 -13.04
CA ILE A 367 4.74 2.93 -14.24
C ILE A 367 3.37 2.89 -14.93
N LEU A 368 2.28 2.77 -14.17
CA LEU A 368 0.92 2.77 -14.72
C LEU A 368 0.54 4.12 -15.31
N GLU A 369 0.92 5.24 -14.69
CA GLU A 369 0.70 6.57 -15.24
C GLU A 369 1.43 6.73 -16.60
N ARG A 370 2.67 6.20 -16.69
CA ARG A 370 3.41 6.16 -17.97
C ARG A 370 2.68 5.32 -19.02
N LEU A 371 2.12 4.17 -18.64
CA LEU A 371 1.31 3.34 -19.55
C LEU A 371 0.04 4.07 -20.00
N GLU A 372 -0.68 4.73 -19.10
CA GLU A 372 -1.90 5.49 -19.40
C GLU A 372 -1.64 6.66 -20.35
N LYS A 373 -0.57 7.43 -20.12
CA LYS A 373 -0.12 8.47 -21.08
C LYS A 373 0.30 7.88 -22.42
N GLY A 374 0.83 6.66 -22.42
CA GLY A 374 1.19 5.93 -23.62
C GLY A 374 0.00 5.55 -24.50
N LYS A 375 -1.23 5.49 -23.95
CA LYS A 375 -2.45 5.25 -24.74
C LYS A 375 -2.58 6.25 -25.90
N GLU A 376 -2.34 7.53 -25.63
CA GLU A 376 -2.42 8.58 -26.63
C GLU A 376 -1.38 8.37 -27.76
N GLN A 377 -0.19 7.85 -27.41
CA GLN A 377 0.83 7.52 -28.41
C GLN A 377 0.41 6.32 -29.28
N ILE A 378 -0.21 5.29 -28.69
CA ILE A 378 -0.74 4.13 -29.43
C ILE A 378 -1.89 4.57 -30.36
N ASP A 379 -2.80 5.43 -29.89
CA ASP A 379 -3.93 5.92 -30.69
C ASP A 379 -3.48 6.82 -31.84
N LYS A 380 -2.48 7.70 -31.60
CA LYS A 380 -1.83 8.50 -32.64
C LYS A 380 -1.14 7.62 -33.68
N PHE A 381 -0.41 6.59 -33.23
CA PHE A 381 0.25 5.63 -34.11
C PHE A 381 -0.75 4.87 -34.99
N ASN A 382 -1.84 4.37 -34.40
CA ASN A 382 -2.93 3.72 -35.13
C ASN A 382 -3.54 4.64 -36.20
N SER A 383 -3.70 5.93 -35.89
CA SER A 383 -4.23 6.93 -36.83
C SER A 383 -3.26 7.26 -37.97
N SER A 384 -1.95 7.32 -37.66
CA SER A 384 -0.88 7.59 -38.64
C SER A 384 -0.78 6.49 -39.72
N ALA A 385 -1.23 5.28 -39.40
CA ALA A 385 -1.23 4.15 -40.31
C ALA A 385 -2.30 4.22 -41.41
N SER A 386 -3.27 5.14 -41.32
CA SER A 386 -4.39 5.24 -42.28
C SER A 386 -3.97 5.35 -43.74
N GLY A 387 -2.91 6.10 -44.04
CA GLY A 387 -2.34 6.19 -45.39
C GLY A 387 -1.84 4.83 -45.90
N LEU A 388 -1.13 4.08 -45.06
CA LEU A 388 -0.61 2.76 -45.40
C LEU A 388 -1.69 1.69 -45.48
N LEU A 389 -2.77 1.80 -44.71
CA LEU A 389 -3.93 0.91 -44.78
C LEU A 389 -4.70 1.05 -46.12
N SER A 390 -4.56 2.17 -46.80
CA SER A 390 -5.10 2.35 -48.16
C SER A 390 -4.20 1.80 -49.27
N SER A 391 -3.01 1.30 -48.91
CA SER A 391 -2.02 0.76 -49.84
C SER A 391 -2.01 -0.78 -49.86
N HIS A 392 -1.15 -1.38 -50.67
CA HIS A 392 -0.94 -2.83 -50.71
C HIS A 392 -0.40 -3.44 -49.40
N LEU A 393 -0.01 -2.61 -48.44
CA LEU A 393 0.49 -3.00 -47.12
C LEU A 393 -0.62 -3.25 -46.07
N ASP A 394 -1.89 -3.02 -46.40
CA ASP A 394 -3.04 -3.12 -45.49
C ASP A 394 -2.96 -4.32 -44.53
N THR A 395 -2.95 -5.54 -45.07
CA THR A 395 -2.93 -6.77 -44.26
C THR A 395 -1.75 -6.82 -43.28
N TYR A 396 -0.57 -6.40 -43.70
CA TYR A 396 0.62 -6.40 -42.84
C TYR A 396 0.49 -5.36 -41.73
N VAL A 397 0.14 -4.13 -42.09
CA VAL A 397 0.00 -3.00 -41.16
C VAL A 397 -1.10 -3.30 -40.15
N ASN A 398 -2.27 -3.77 -40.60
CA ASN A 398 -3.36 -4.15 -39.71
C ASN A 398 -2.95 -5.23 -38.69
N ASN A 399 -2.19 -6.24 -39.11
CA ASN A 399 -1.67 -7.26 -38.20
C ASN A 399 -0.71 -6.67 -37.16
N GLN A 400 0.19 -5.78 -37.58
CA GLN A 400 1.13 -5.11 -36.66
C GLN A 400 0.42 -4.19 -35.66
N LEU A 401 -0.54 -3.37 -36.12
CA LEU A 401 -1.36 -2.52 -35.25
C LEU A 401 -2.10 -3.36 -34.21
N ARG A 402 -2.73 -4.47 -34.63
CA ARG A 402 -3.44 -5.38 -33.73
C ARG A 402 -2.50 -6.02 -32.72
N HIS A 403 -1.33 -6.48 -33.16
CA HIS A 403 -0.34 -7.09 -32.28
C HIS A 403 0.19 -6.10 -31.23
N LEU A 404 0.59 -4.89 -31.65
CA LEU A 404 1.07 -3.85 -30.73
C LEU A 404 -0.01 -3.42 -29.74
N SER A 405 -1.23 -3.19 -30.22
CA SER A 405 -2.37 -2.82 -29.38
C SER A 405 -2.71 -3.92 -28.36
N SER A 406 -2.65 -5.19 -28.78
CA SER A 406 -2.83 -6.33 -27.89
C SER A 406 -1.73 -6.41 -26.82
N ARG A 407 -0.44 -6.27 -27.21
CA ARG A 407 0.68 -6.25 -26.26
C ARG A 407 0.56 -5.11 -25.25
N TYR A 408 0.21 -3.90 -25.71
CA TYR A 408 -0.04 -2.77 -24.82
C TYR A 408 -1.16 -3.07 -23.82
N GLN A 409 -2.30 -3.61 -24.27
CA GLN A 409 -3.41 -3.93 -23.37
C GLN A 409 -3.05 -5.01 -22.34
N VAL A 410 -2.31 -6.05 -22.76
CA VAL A 410 -1.79 -7.08 -21.84
C VAL A 410 -0.87 -6.44 -20.80
N GLN A 411 -0.01 -5.52 -21.22
CA GLN A 411 0.92 -4.83 -20.33
C GLN A 411 0.21 -3.92 -19.32
N VAL A 412 -0.83 -3.19 -19.74
CA VAL A 412 -1.69 -2.40 -18.84
C VAL A 412 -2.38 -3.29 -17.82
N ASN A 413 -2.95 -4.42 -18.26
CA ASN A 413 -3.63 -5.35 -17.35
C ASN A 413 -2.64 -5.95 -16.34
N LEU A 414 -1.46 -6.38 -16.80
CA LEU A 414 -0.40 -6.88 -15.94
C LEU A 414 0.04 -5.82 -14.92
N GLY A 415 0.20 -4.56 -15.34
CA GLY A 415 0.53 -3.45 -14.46
C GLY A 415 -0.53 -3.26 -13.36
N LYS A 416 -1.82 -3.30 -13.71
CA LYS A 416 -2.94 -3.19 -12.75
C LYS A 416 -2.98 -4.37 -11.78
N ASP A 417 -2.75 -5.59 -12.26
CA ASP A 417 -2.70 -6.78 -11.42
C ASP A 417 -1.52 -6.72 -10.43
N VAL A 418 -0.36 -6.26 -10.89
CA VAL A 418 0.82 -6.05 -10.04
C VAL A 418 0.54 -4.95 -9.02
N LEU A 419 -0.06 -3.83 -9.41
CA LEU A 419 -0.46 -2.75 -8.49
C LEU A 419 -1.35 -3.30 -7.36
N LYS A 420 -2.43 -3.99 -7.72
CA LYS A 420 -3.36 -4.59 -6.74
C LYS A 420 -2.64 -5.52 -5.77
N LYS A 421 -1.70 -6.33 -6.28
CA LYS A 421 -0.88 -7.24 -5.46
C LYS A 421 0.01 -6.46 -4.47
N VAL A 422 0.76 -5.46 -4.94
CA VAL A 422 1.67 -4.70 -4.07
C VAL A 422 0.91 -3.82 -3.07
N GLU A 423 -0.24 -3.26 -3.44
CA GLU A 423 -1.12 -2.52 -2.53
C GLU A 423 -1.67 -3.43 -1.44
N THR A 424 -2.16 -4.62 -1.79
CA THR A 424 -2.62 -5.62 -0.82
C THR A 424 -1.49 -6.01 0.14
N ASN A 425 -0.27 -6.19 -0.36
CA ASN A 425 0.89 -6.54 0.46
C ASN A 425 1.29 -5.40 1.43
N ALA A 426 1.22 -4.15 0.98
CA ALA A 426 1.50 -2.97 1.81
C ALA A 426 0.40 -2.79 2.87
N GLU A 427 -0.87 -2.92 2.49
CA GLU A 427 -2.02 -2.81 3.40
C GLU A 427 -1.98 -3.89 4.48
N GLN A 428 -1.70 -5.14 4.12
CA GLN A 428 -1.53 -6.22 5.09
C GLN A 428 -0.40 -5.92 6.08
N HIS A 429 0.72 -5.35 5.61
CA HIS A 429 1.84 -4.97 6.47
C HIS A 429 1.46 -3.80 7.39
N GLN A 430 0.74 -2.79 6.88
CA GLN A 430 0.21 -1.69 7.69
C GLN A 430 -0.72 -2.21 8.79
N GLN A 431 -1.67 -3.09 8.46
CA GLN A 431 -2.56 -3.70 9.44
C GLN A 431 -1.81 -4.49 10.52
N TYR A 432 -0.72 -5.18 10.15
CA TYR A 432 0.15 -5.84 11.11
C TYR A 432 0.82 -4.84 12.07
N GLU A 433 1.44 -3.79 11.55
CA GLU A 433 2.10 -2.75 12.37
C GLU A 433 1.11 -2.04 13.29
N ASP A 434 -0.08 -1.71 12.79
CA ASP A 434 -1.15 -1.09 13.58
C ASP A 434 -1.63 -2.00 14.72
N ASN A 435 -1.81 -3.29 14.43
CA ASN A 435 -2.22 -4.27 15.44
C ASN A 435 -1.11 -4.55 16.45
N LEU A 436 0.15 -4.62 16.01
CA LEU A 436 1.31 -4.75 16.86
C LEU A 436 1.42 -3.54 17.82
N GLY A 437 1.24 -2.33 17.31
CA GLY A 437 1.20 -1.11 18.10
C GLY A 437 0.10 -1.12 19.15
N LYS A 438 -1.13 -1.52 18.77
CA LYS A 438 -2.26 -1.66 19.71
C LYS A 438 -2.00 -2.73 20.78
N ALA A 439 -1.46 -3.88 20.40
CA ALA A 439 -1.13 -4.96 21.33
C ALA A 439 -0.03 -4.53 22.32
N LYS A 440 1.06 -3.90 21.83
CA LYS A 440 2.14 -3.37 22.67
C LYS A 440 1.63 -2.30 23.64
N ALA A 441 0.82 -1.36 23.17
CA ALA A 441 0.23 -0.31 24.02
C ALA A 441 -0.67 -0.89 25.12
N TRP A 442 -1.50 -1.89 24.79
CA TRP A 442 -2.35 -2.57 25.76
C TRP A 442 -1.51 -3.31 26.81
N ILE A 443 -0.48 -4.04 26.37
CA ILE A 443 0.45 -4.76 27.26
C ILE A 443 1.18 -3.78 28.19
N GLU A 444 1.68 -2.65 27.70
CA GLU A 444 2.35 -1.66 28.54
C GLU A 444 1.41 -0.99 29.54
N ASN A 445 0.17 -0.68 29.15
CA ASN A 445 -0.84 -0.18 30.08
C ASN A 445 -1.12 -1.20 31.19
N ALA A 446 -1.31 -2.47 30.82
CA ALA A 446 -1.52 -3.55 31.78
C ALA A 446 -0.31 -3.75 32.71
N LYS A 447 0.92 -3.68 32.18
CA LYS A 447 2.15 -3.71 32.99
C LYS A 447 2.20 -2.53 33.97
N GLN A 448 1.77 -1.33 33.56
CA GLN A 448 1.71 -0.16 34.43
C GLN A 448 0.69 -0.35 35.57
N VAL A 449 -0.53 -0.80 35.26
CA VAL A 449 -1.55 -1.09 36.29
C VAL A 449 -1.02 -2.10 37.32
N ILE A 450 -0.31 -3.14 36.88
CA ILE A 450 0.30 -4.11 37.80
C ILE A 450 1.41 -3.48 38.65
N ARG A 451 2.25 -2.62 38.07
CA ARG A 451 3.29 -1.88 38.81
C ARG A 451 2.68 -1.00 39.88
N ASP A 452 1.68 -0.19 39.53
CA ASP A 452 0.98 0.70 40.45
C ASP A 452 0.31 -0.07 41.61
N CYS A 453 -0.22 -1.26 41.31
CA CYS A 453 -0.78 -2.16 42.33
C CYS A 453 0.28 -2.80 43.24
N SER A 454 1.52 -2.97 42.78
CA SER A 454 2.60 -3.68 43.49
C SER A 454 3.57 -2.77 44.25
N GLU A 455 3.92 -1.60 43.71
CA GLU A 455 4.95 -0.71 44.29
C GLU A 455 4.53 -0.04 45.60
N ALA A 456 3.23 0.11 45.82
CA ALA A 456 2.72 0.80 47.00
C ALA A 456 2.24 -0.16 48.11
N SER A 457 2.67 -1.43 48.10
CA SER A 457 2.34 -2.43 49.14
C SER A 457 2.92 -2.13 50.52
N SER A 458 3.81 -1.15 50.65
CA SER A 458 4.55 -0.88 51.90
C SER A 458 3.90 0.16 52.83
N ASN A 459 2.61 0.52 52.70
CA ASN A 459 1.87 1.36 53.67
C ASN A 459 0.36 1.49 53.33
N SER A 460 -0.26 0.46 52.74
CA SER A 460 -1.62 0.60 52.20
C SER A 460 -2.71 0.23 53.21
N SER A 461 -3.70 1.11 53.36
CA SER A 461 -4.94 0.80 54.10
C SER A 461 -5.74 -0.29 53.38
N ARG A 462 -6.70 -0.89 54.08
CA ARG A 462 -7.61 -1.90 53.52
C ARG A 462 -8.28 -1.44 52.24
N GLU A 463 -8.79 -0.21 52.24
CA GLU A 463 -9.53 0.38 51.10
C GLU A 463 -8.64 0.49 49.86
N VAL A 464 -7.36 0.82 50.07
CA VAL A 464 -6.37 0.91 48.98
C VAL A 464 -6.05 -0.47 48.41
N LEU A 465 -5.91 -1.49 49.27
CA LEU A 465 -5.71 -2.87 48.82
C LEU A 465 -6.95 -3.42 48.07
N GLU A 466 -8.16 -3.14 48.54
CA GLU A 466 -9.41 -3.51 47.87
C GLU A 466 -9.57 -2.80 46.51
N ALA A 467 -9.29 -1.50 46.44
CA ALA A 467 -9.34 -0.73 45.20
C ALA A 467 -8.35 -1.27 44.15
N ARG A 468 -7.13 -1.61 44.56
CA ARG A 468 -6.11 -2.24 43.69
C ARG A 468 -6.52 -3.63 43.23
N LEU A 469 -7.08 -4.43 44.13
CA LEU A 469 -7.61 -5.74 43.75
C LEU A 469 -8.73 -5.57 42.71
N GLY A 470 -9.59 -4.55 42.87
CA GLY A 470 -10.58 -4.16 41.86
C GLY A 470 -9.96 -3.81 40.50
N GLN A 471 -8.86 -3.05 40.47
CA GLN A 471 -8.13 -2.74 39.23
C GLN A 471 -7.55 -4.00 38.56
N ILE A 472 -6.95 -4.92 39.33
CA ILE A 472 -6.43 -6.19 38.81
C ILE A 472 -7.56 -7.11 38.33
N GLN A 473 -8.71 -7.13 39.02
CA GLN A 473 -9.89 -7.87 38.59
C GLN A 473 -10.51 -7.30 37.31
N ASP A 474 -10.56 -5.98 37.16
CA ASP A 474 -10.98 -5.33 35.91
C ASP A 474 -10.02 -5.67 34.76
N LEU A 475 -8.71 -5.67 35.02
CA LEU A 475 -7.70 -6.10 34.06
C LEU A 475 -7.88 -7.57 33.65
N LEU A 476 -8.23 -8.46 34.58
CA LEU A 476 -8.58 -9.86 34.30
C LEU A 476 -9.84 -9.98 33.43
N ARG A 477 -10.89 -9.17 33.67
CA ARG A 477 -12.08 -9.14 32.80
C ARG A 477 -11.74 -8.68 31.39
N LYS A 478 -10.83 -7.70 31.26
CA LYS A 478 -10.37 -7.16 29.98
C LYS A 478 -9.28 -8.02 29.32
N ARG A 479 -8.80 -9.09 29.96
CA ARG A 479 -7.75 -9.99 29.44
C ARG A 479 -8.09 -10.52 28.05
N GLU A 480 -9.34 -10.90 27.80
CA GLU A 480 -9.75 -11.43 26.49
C GLU A 480 -9.55 -10.41 25.36
N VAL A 481 -9.70 -9.11 25.66
CA VAL A 481 -9.41 -8.03 24.70
C VAL A 481 -7.92 -8.03 24.35
N GLY A 482 -7.04 -8.10 25.35
CA GLY A 482 -5.60 -8.19 25.14
C GLY A 482 -5.19 -9.46 24.38
N GLN A 483 -5.77 -10.61 24.72
CA GLN A 483 -5.51 -11.88 24.03
C GLN A 483 -5.92 -11.81 22.56
N ASN A 484 -7.09 -11.24 22.27
CA ASN A 484 -7.57 -11.06 20.90
C ASN A 484 -6.66 -10.12 20.09
N LEU A 485 -6.13 -9.05 20.69
CA LEU A 485 -5.17 -8.17 20.04
C LEU A 485 -3.87 -8.91 19.67
N VAL A 486 -3.34 -9.72 20.58
CA VAL A 486 -2.13 -10.54 20.34
C VAL A 486 -2.40 -11.57 19.24
N HIS A 487 -3.51 -12.31 19.32
CA HIS A 487 -3.88 -13.31 18.31
C HIS A 487 -4.07 -12.67 16.92
N THR A 488 -4.75 -11.52 16.85
CA THR A 488 -4.96 -10.79 15.59
C THR A 488 -3.62 -10.32 15.02
N THR A 489 -2.70 -9.82 15.87
CA THR A 489 -1.35 -9.42 15.47
C THR A 489 -0.57 -10.60 14.88
N VAL A 490 -0.63 -11.78 15.52
CA VAL A 490 0.04 -13.00 15.05
C VAL A 490 -0.52 -13.46 13.70
N ASN A 491 -1.85 -13.51 13.56
CA ASN A 491 -2.50 -13.90 12.30
C ASN A 491 -2.18 -12.92 11.16
N CYS A 492 -2.21 -11.61 11.43
CA CYS A 492 -1.77 -10.59 10.47
C CYS A 492 -0.29 -10.78 10.10
N GLY A 493 0.59 -10.99 11.09
CA GLY A 493 2.00 -11.24 10.86
C GLY A 493 2.25 -12.45 9.96
N GLU A 494 1.59 -13.58 10.21
CA GLU A 494 1.68 -14.79 9.37
C GLU A 494 1.27 -14.54 7.91
N LYS A 495 0.23 -13.73 7.68
CA LYS A 495 -0.18 -13.33 6.31
C LYS A 495 0.91 -12.49 5.64
N VAL A 496 1.47 -11.52 6.36
CA VAL A 496 2.51 -10.62 5.85
C VAL A 496 3.79 -11.39 5.52
N LEU A 497 4.17 -12.41 6.32
CA LEU A 497 5.36 -13.22 6.09
C LEU A 497 5.36 -13.86 4.69
N ARG A 498 4.21 -14.28 4.16
CA ARG A 498 4.13 -14.94 2.83
C ARG A 498 4.67 -14.05 1.70
N ASN A 499 4.53 -12.73 1.84
CA ASN A 499 4.90 -11.73 0.83
C ASN A 499 6.00 -10.78 1.32
N THR A 500 6.93 -11.27 2.15
CA THR A 500 8.03 -10.47 2.72
C THR A 500 9.37 -11.16 2.44
N ARG A 501 10.42 -10.35 2.23
CA ARG A 501 11.80 -10.83 2.05
C ARG A 501 12.33 -11.49 3.34
N SER A 502 13.37 -12.31 3.25
CA SER A 502 13.87 -13.12 4.39
C SER A 502 14.28 -12.30 5.62
N ASP A 503 15.02 -11.21 5.41
CA ASP A 503 15.39 -10.26 6.48
C ASP A 503 14.17 -9.65 7.19
N GLY A 504 13.16 -9.23 6.44
CA GLY A 504 11.89 -8.74 7.00
C GLY A 504 11.11 -9.84 7.73
N LYS A 505 11.14 -11.08 7.23
CA LYS A 505 10.52 -12.23 7.90
C LYS A 505 11.13 -12.48 9.28
N ASP A 506 12.46 -12.41 9.39
CA ASP A 506 13.16 -12.62 10.65
C ASP A 506 12.80 -11.52 11.66
N MET A 507 12.73 -10.26 11.22
CA MET A 507 12.28 -9.13 12.04
C MET A 507 10.85 -9.33 12.56
N ILE A 508 9.89 -9.62 11.67
CA ILE A 508 8.49 -9.85 12.03
C ILE A 508 8.38 -11.04 12.99
N ASN A 509 9.07 -12.15 12.72
CA ASN A 509 9.08 -13.31 13.61
C ASN A 509 9.63 -13.00 15.01
N ALA A 510 10.68 -12.17 15.10
CA ALA A 510 11.22 -11.73 16.38
C ALA A 510 10.19 -10.88 17.15
N GLN A 511 9.54 -9.92 16.48
CA GLN A 511 8.48 -9.08 17.08
C GLN A 511 7.25 -9.91 17.50
N LEU A 512 6.86 -10.91 16.71
CA LEU A 512 5.79 -11.84 17.05
C LEU A 512 6.12 -12.69 18.28
N LYS A 513 7.35 -13.21 18.37
CA LYS A 513 7.80 -13.95 19.56
C LYS A 513 7.87 -13.04 20.79
N GLU A 514 8.34 -11.81 20.62
CA GLU A 514 8.40 -10.81 21.69
C GLU A 514 7.01 -10.53 22.26
N VAL A 515 6.03 -10.19 21.41
CA VAL A 515 4.67 -9.85 21.89
C VAL A 515 3.96 -11.03 22.53
N GLN A 516 4.17 -12.26 22.02
CA GLN A 516 3.65 -13.48 22.64
C GLN A 516 4.30 -13.74 24.01
N SER A 517 5.63 -13.63 24.11
CA SER A 517 6.35 -13.81 25.36
C SER A 517 5.97 -12.77 26.42
N ASP A 518 5.80 -11.51 25.99
CA ASP A 518 5.34 -10.43 26.86
C ASP A 518 3.91 -10.64 27.35
N TRP A 519 3.03 -11.16 26.50
CA TRP A 519 1.68 -11.55 26.87
C TRP A 519 1.69 -12.68 27.92
N ASP A 520 2.44 -13.76 27.69
CA ASP A 520 2.52 -14.88 28.64
C ASP A 520 3.09 -14.45 29.99
N ARG A 521 4.12 -13.60 29.98
CA ARG A 521 4.70 -13.00 31.19
C ARG A 521 3.70 -12.12 31.90
N LEU A 522 2.94 -11.31 31.15
CA LEU A 522 1.91 -10.43 31.71
C LEU A 522 0.81 -11.24 32.40
N VAL A 523 0.29 -12.29 31.76
CA VAL A 523 -0.75 -13.16 32.35
C VAL A 523 -0.28 -13.73 33.69
N LYS A 524 0.95 -14.24 33.77
CA LYS A 524 1.54 -14.73 35.03
C LYS A 524 1.65 -13.62 36.09
N LYS A 525 2.06 -12.42 35.69
CA LYS A 525 2.17 -11.25 36.61
C LYS A 525 0.80 -10.81 37.13
N ILE A 526 -0.25 -10.80 36.30
CA ILE A 526 -1.62 -10.48 36.72
C ILE A 526 -2.08 -11.46 37.80
N SER A 527 -1.91 -12.77 37.57
CA SER A 527 -2.27 -13.80 38.55
C SER A 527 -1.48 -13.67 39.85
N THR A 528 -0.19 -13.40 39.76
CA THR A 528 0.68 -13.24 40.94
C THR A 528 0.27 -12.00 41.75
N ALA A 529 0.00 -10.88 41.09
CA ALA A 529 -0.47 -9.65 41.73
C ALA A 529 -1.84 -9.84 42.41
N LYS A 530 -2.76 -10.56 41.76
CA LYS A 530 -4.05 -10.92 42.37
C LYS A 530 -3.87 -11.73 43.65
N VAL A 531 -3.11 -12.82 43.60
CA VAL A 531 -2.88 -13.69 44.77
C VAL A 531 -2.19 -12.92 45.89
N HIS A 532 -1.21 -12.07 45.57
CA HIS A 532 -0.54 -11.22 46.55
C HIS A 532 -1.53 -10.28 47.25
N LEU A 533 -2.36 -9.54 46.49
CA LEU A 533 -3.36 -8.63 47.06
C LEU A 533 -4.43 -9.38 47.88
N GLU A 534 -4.90 -10.55 47.42
CA GLU A 534 -5.83 -11.40 48.18
C GLU A 534 -5.21 -11.89 49.49
N THR A 535 -3.94 -12.28 49.48
CA THR A 535 -3.20 -12.71 50.68
C THR A 535 -3.01 -11.56 51.65
N SER A 536 -2.62 -10.37 51.16
CA SER A 536 -2.46 -9.18 52.00
C SER A 536 -3.78 -8.73 52.63
N LEU A 537 -4.91 -8.82 51.91
CA LEU A 537 -6.23 -8.53 52.47
C LEU A 537 -6.66 -9.54 53.54
N LEU A 538 -6.31 -10.82 53.37
CA LEU A 538 -6.56 -11.84 54.38
C LEU A 538 -5.74 -11.57 55.65
N GLN A 539 -4.43 -11.29 55.50
CA GLN A 539 -3.56 -10.90 56.61
C GLN A 539 -4.09 -9.66 57.34
N TRP A 540 -4.60 -8.67 56.60
CA TRP A 540 -5.21 -7.48 57.17
C TRP A 540 -6.49 -7.82 57.95
N ALA A 541 -7.35 -8.70 57.43
CA ALA A 541 -8.56 -9.14 58.12
C ALA A 541 -8.23 -9.89 59.43
N ASP A 542 -7.24 -10.77 59.41
CA ASP A 542 -6.75 -11.49 60.59
C ASP A 542 -6.17 -10.52 61.64
N TYR A 543 -5.39 -9.54 61.20
CA TYR A 543 -4.86 -8.48 62.04
C TYR A 543 -5.97 -7.63 62.67
N SER A 544 -6.92 -7.13 61.86
CA SER A 544 -8.01 -6.27 62.32
C SER A 544 -8.89 -6.98 63.35
N SER A 545 -9.19 -8.26 63.14
CA SER A 545 -9.91 -9.10 64.10
C SER A 545 -9.13 -9.25 65.41
N SER A 546 -7.84 -9.61 65.33
CA SER A 546 -6.97 -9.78 66.51
C SER A 546 -6.81 -8.47 67.30
N TYR A 547 -6.64 -7.34 66.60
CA TYR A 547 -6.57 -6.01 67.20
C TYR A 547 -7.87 -5.63 67.92
N SER A 548 -9.02 -5.90 67.30
CA SER A 548 -10.33 -5.59 67.87
C SER A 548 -10.61 -6.41 69.13
N GLN A 549 -10.30 -7.71 69.09
CA GLN A 549 -10.40 -8.60 70.26
C GLN A 549 -9.51 -8.13 71.41
N LEU A 550 -8.26 -7.73 71.11
CA LEU A 550 -7.32 -7.25 72.09
C LEU A 550 -7.73 -5.90 72.69
N GLN A 551 -8.20 -4.96 71.86
CA GLN A 551 -8.71 -3.67 72.32
C GLN A 551 -9.94 -3.85 73.23
N GLN A 552 -10.86 -4.76 72.89
CA GLN A 552 -12.01 -5.10 73.73
C GLN A 552 -11.54 -5.72 75.06
N TRP A 553 -10.59 -6.65 75.01
CA TRP A 553 -10.05 -7.29 76.21
C TRP A 553 -9.36 -6.28 77.15
N ILE A 554 -8.58 -5.34 76.62
CA ILE A 554 -7.96 -4.26 77.41
C ILE A 554 -9.06 -3.45 78.10
N THR A 555 -10.09 -3.04 77.35
CA THR A 555 -11.22 -2.26 77.86
C THR A 555 -11.96 -2.99 78.99
N ASP A 556 -12.24 -4.29 78.80
CA ASP A 556 -12.91 -5.11 79.81
C ASP A 556 -12.09 -5.28 81.10
N ARG A 557 -10.76 -5.36 80.98
CA ARG A 557 -9.85 -5.49 82.13
C ARG A 557 -9.58 -4.15 82.82
N GLU A 558 -9.52 -3.04 82.09
CA GLU A 558 -9.56 -1.67 82.66
C GLU A 558 -10.80 -1.49 83.52
N ALA A 559 -11.98 -1.87 83.03
CA ALA A 559 -13.24 -1.79 83.78
C ALA A 559 -13.24 -2.67 85.05
N LYS A 560 -12.75 -3.91 84.95
CA LYS A 560 -12.61 -4.80 86.12
C LYS A 560 -11.61 -4.26 87.16
N LEU A 561 -10.52 -3.67 86.71
CA LEU A 561 -9.53 -3.06 87.60
C LEU A 561 -10.10 -1.83 88.31
N GLN A 562 -10.88 -1.00 87.61
CA GLN A 562 -11.61 0.11 88.22
C GLN A 562 -12.58 -0.37 89.31
N LEU A 563 -13.37 -1.42 89.04
CA LEU A 563 -14.25 -2.00 90.05
C LEU A 563 -13.49 -2.52 91.29
N ALA A 564 -12.31 -3.14 91.10
CA ALA A 564 -11.47 -3.58 92.21
C ALA A 564 -10.84 -2.42 93.01
N CYS A 565 -10.70 -1.24 92.39
CA CYS A 565 -10.27 -0.01 93.06
C CYS A 565 -11.42 0.62 93.89
N GLU A 566 -12.66 0.50 93.42
CA GLU A 566 -13.84 1.10 94.07
C GLU A 566 -14.47 0.23 95.17
N GLN A 567 -14.09 -1.05 95.29
CA GLN A 567 -14.53 -1.95 96.35
C GLN A 567 -14.03 -1.47 97.72
N LYS A 568 -14.78 -0.56 98.34
CA LYS A 568 -14.62 -0.16 99.74
C LYS A 568 -15.10 -1.28 100.66
N VAL A 569 -14.35 -1.50 101.74
CA VAL A 569 -14.74 -2.37 102.87
C VAL A 569 -16.09 -1.87 103.40
N THR A 570 -17.10 -2.74 103.42
CA THR A 570 -18.44 -2.37 103.88
C THR A 570 -18.41 -2.05 105.37
N LYS A 571 -18.97 -0.88 105.76
CA LYS A 571 -19.07 -0.39 107.14
C LYS A 571 -19.32 -1.51 108.15
N ALA A 572 -18.31 -1.86 108.94
CA ALA A 572 -18.53 -2.59 110.18
C ALA A 572 -19.42 -1.70 111.07
N LYS A 573 -20.59 -2.22 111.48
CA LYS A 573 -21.51 -1.47 112.35
C LYS A 573 -20.79 -1.15 113.67
N LYS A 574 -20.62 0.15 113.98
CA LYS A 574 -20.18 0.64 115.31
C LYS A 574 -20.98 -0.11 116.40
N GLY A 575 -20.32 -0.98 117.16
CA GLY A 575 -20.90 -1.59 118.37
C GLY A 575 -20.78 -3.11 118.57
N GLN A 576 -20.15 -3.89 117.70
CA GLN A 576 -20.00 -5.35 117.89
C GLN A 576 -18.55 -5.85 117.76
N ALA A 577 -17.70 -5.41 118.69
CA ALA A 577 -16.49 -6.07 119.21
C ALA A 577 -15.57 -4.96 119.75
N PRO A 578 -15.30 -4.90 121.06
CA PRO A 578 -14.27 -3.99 121.58
C PRO A 578 -12.87 -4.54 121.22
N GLY A 579 -11.99 -3.66 120.73
CA GLY A 579 -10.61 -3.97 120.38
C GLY A 579 -10.38 -4.11 118.87
N MET A 580 -9.11 -4.28 118.49
CA MET A 580 -8.55 -4.38 117.12
C MET A 580 -9.22 -5.36 116.13
N SER A 581 -10.24 -6.10 116.55
CA SER A 581 -11.12 -6.88 115.67
C SER A 581 -12.04 -5.99 114.81
N SER A 582 -12.06 -4.68 115.07
CA SER A 582 -12.79 -3.65 114.32
C SER A 582 -12.22 -3.39 112.91
N LEU A 583 -10.94 -3.71 112.68
CA LEU A 583 -10.31 -3.62 111.36
C LEU A 583 -10.65 -4.88 110.53
N SER A 584 -11.48 -4.73 109.50
CA SER A 584 -11.93 -5.81 108.59
C SER A 584 -10.83 -6.37 107.67
N ILE A 585 -9.71 -6.85 108.25
CA ILE A 585 -8.52 -7.36 107.55
C ILE A 585 -8.84 -8.55 106.63
N GLY A 586 -9.87 -9.34 106.95
CA GLY A 586 -10.31 -10.47 106.13
C GLY A 586 -10.88 -10.05 104.77
N GLU A 587 -11.67 -8.98 104.73
CA GLU A 587 -12.24 -8.44 103.49
C GLU A 587 -11.15 -7.83 102.60
N ARG A 588 -10.20 -7.11 103.20
CA ARG A 588 -9.05 -6.53 102.48
C ARG A 588 -8.12 -7.60 101.89
N LYS A 589 -7.88 -8.70 102.61
CA LYS A 589 -7.15 -9.86 102.07
C LYS A 589 -7.90 -10.53 100.91
N ALA A 590 -9.23 -10.53 100.91
CA ALA A 590 -10.03 -11.05 99.81
C ALA A 590 -9.94 -10.14 98.57
N THR A 591 -10.10 -8.82 98.75
CA THR A 591 -9.90 -7.82 97.67
C THR A 591 -8.50 -7.91 97.09
N LEU A 592 -7.46 -8.05 97.93
CA LEU A 592 -6.07 -8.23 97.47
C LEU A 592 -5.88 -9.47 96.59
N ARG A 593 -6.52 -10.60 96.94
CA ARG A 593 -6.50 -11.83 96.11
C ARG A 593 -7.23 -11.62 94.78
N GLN A 594 -8.36 -10.93 94.80
CA GLN A 594 -9.11 -10.58 93.59
C GLN A 594 -8.26 -9.68 92.66
N THR A 595 -7.62 -8.64 93.21
CA THR A 595 -6.71 -7.77 92.44
C THR A 595 -5.51 -8.55 91.91
N ASN A 596 -4.90 -9.46 92.68
CA ASN A 596 -3.81 -10.32 92.21
C ASN A 596 -4.23 -11.21 91.03
N SER A 597 -5.45 -11.77 91.08
CA SER A 597 -6.02 -12.54 89.98
C SER A 597 -6.12 -11.70 88.71
N ILE A 598 -6.54 -10.45 88.82
CA ILE A 598 -6.61 -9.50 87.69
C ILE A 598 -5.19 -9.19 87.16
N VAL A 599 -4.19 -9.00 88.03
CA VAL A 599 -2.80 -8.77 87.60
C VAL A 599 -2.24 -9.96 86.82
N GLN A 600 -2.44 -11.19 87.31
CA GLN A 600 -1.98 -12.41 86.63
C GLN A 600 -2.68 -12.59 85.27
N ASP A 601 -3.98 -12.35 85.22
CA ASP A 601 -4.75 -12.31 83.96
C ASP A 601 -4.13 -11.30 82.98
N ILE A 602 -3.79 -10.08 83.44
CA ILE A 602 -3.22 -9.04 82.58
C ILE A 602 -1.85 -9.43 82.02
N VAL A 603 -0.97 -9.97 82.87
CA VAL A 603 0.38 -10.40 82.46
C VAL A 603 0.32 -11.59 81.50
N SER A 604 -0.64 -12.51 81.68
CA SER A 604 -0.78 -13.70 80.84
C SER A 604 -1.07 -13.40 79.36
N PHE A 605 -1.60 -12.21 79.05
CA PHE A 605 -1.93 -11.77 77.68
C PHE A 605 -0.79 -11.05 76.95
N GLU A 606 0.38 -10.85 77.58
CA GLU A 606 1.58 -10.27 76.96
C GLU A 606 1.98 -10.92 75.61
N PRO A 607 1.98 -12.26 75.45
CA PRO A 607 2.31 -12.88 74.16
C PRO A 607 1.33 -12.51 73.04
N MET A 608 0.06 -12.26 73.38
CA MET A 608 -0.96 -11.85 72.42
C MET A 608 -0.75 -10.40 71.95
N ILE A 609 -0.33 -9.51 72.86
CA ILE A 609 0.08 -8.13 72.54
C ILE A 609 1.26 -8.16 71.56
N GLN A 610 2.29 -8.94 71.85
CA GLN A 610 3.48 -9.07 70.99
C GLN A 610 3.13 -9.65 69.61
N SER A 611 2.21 -10.63 69.57
CA SER A 611 1.72 -11.19 68.31
C SER A 611 0.98 -10.16 67.46
N VAL A 612 0.09 -9.36 68.06
CA VAL A 612 -0.64 -8.28 67.34
C VAL A 612 0.30 -7.16 66.93
N ALA A 613 1.28 -6.79 67.76
CA ALA A 613 2.28 -5.78 67.46
C ALA A 613 3.21 -6.21 66.31
N SER A 614 3.67 -7.46 66.31
CA SER A 614 4.46 -8.02 65.20
C SER A 614 3.66 -8.07 63.90
N LYS A 615 2.40 -8.53 63.93
CA LYS A 615 1.52 -8.49 62.75
C LYS A 615 1.25 -7.06 62.27
N ALA A 616 1.15 -6.10 63.19
CA ALA A 616 1.00 -4.70 62.86
C ALA A 616 2.27 -4.15 62.19
N GLU A 617 3.45 -4.54 62.65
CA GLU A 617 4.74 -4.16 62.04
C GLU A 617 4.89 -4.74 60.63
N ASP A 618 4.53 -6.01 60.43
CA ASP A 618 4.48 -6.66 59.10
C ASP A 618 3.53 -5.93 58.13
N LEU A 619 2.44 -5.36 58.64
CA LEU A 619 1.46 -4.56 57.89
C LEU A 619 1.73 -3.05 57.95
N LEU A 620 2.87 -2.65 58.53
CA LEU A 620 3.34 -1.28 58.71
C LEU A 620 2.32 -0.35 59.40
N GLN A 621 1.50 -0.92 60.28
CA GLN A 621 0.52 -0.26 61.16
C GLN A 621 1.16 0.18 62.49
N ALA A 622 2.28 0.91 62.40
CA ALA A 622 3.08 1.29 63.58
C ALA A 622 2.31 2.13 64.62
N LYS A 623 1.40 3.01 64.18
CA LYS A 623 0.61 3.86 65.08
C LYS A 623 -0.40 3.05 65.93
N PRO A 624 -1.32 2.26 65.34
CA PRO A 624 -2.18 1.36 66.12
C PRO A 624 -1.39 0.39 67.00
N ALA A 625 -0.26 -0.15 66.50
CA ALA A 625 0.60 -1.05 67.28
C ALA A 625 1.16 -0.38 68.54
N SER A 626 1.65 0.85 68.40
CA SER A 626 2.17 1.63 69.52
C SER A 626 1.05 2.05 70.48
N GLU A 627 -0.13 2.39 69.97
CA GLU A 627 -1.29 2.76 70.80
C GLU A 627 -1.77 1.60 71.66
N ILE A 628 -1.92 0.39 71.08
CA ILE A 628 -2.40 -0.77 71.84
C ILE A 628 -1.36 -1.28 72.83
N SER A 629 -0.07 -1.23 72.47
CA SER A 629 1.04 -1.56 73.38
C SER A 629 1.10 -0.57 74.54
N SER A 630 0.95 0.73 74.27
CA SER A 630 0.93 1.77 75.31
C SER A 630 -0.27 1.65 76.25
N LYS A 631 -1.47 1.34 75.73
CA LYS A 631 -2.65 1.07 76.56
C LYS A 631 -2.43 -0.15 77.47
N TYR A 632 -1.88 -1.22 76.92
CA TYR A 632 -1.54 -2.41 77.71
C TYR A 632 -0.50 -2.11 78.80
N GLU A 633 0.58 -1.41 78.47
CA GLU A 633 1.60 -1.00 79.44
C GLU A 633 1.00 -0.15 80.57
N THR A 634 0.10 0.77 80.20
CA THR A 634 -0.62 1.62 81.16
C THR A 634 -1.52 0.79 82.08
N LEU A 635 -2.36 -0.10 81.53
CA LEU A 635 -3.21 -1.01 82.30
C LEU A 635 -2.38 -1.92 83.22
N SER A 636 -1.31 -2.51 82.69
CA SER A 636 -0.39 -3.39 83.43
C SER A 636 0.27 -2.66 84.59
N LYS A 637 0.70 -1.40 84.37
CA LYS A 637 1.25 -0.55 85.42
C LYS A 637 0.19 -0.21 86.48
N GLN A 638 -0.99 0.25 86.07
CA GLN A 638 -2.08 0.57 86.99
C GLN A 638 -2.49 -0.63 87.86
N ALA A 639 -2.54 -1.83 87.26
CA ALA A 639 -2.88 -3.05 87.99
C ALA A 639 -1.82 -3.44 89.03
N ARG A 640 -0.54 -3.32 88.66
CA ARG A 640 0.60 -3.56 89.57
C ARG A 640 0.66 -2.56 90.70
N ASP A 641 0.45 -1.27 90.41
CA ASP A 641 0.46 -0.19 91.40
C ASP A 641 -0.71 -0.35 92.39
N LEU A 642 -1.92 -0.68 91.91
CA LEU A 642 -3.08 -0.95 92.78
C LEU A 642 -2.83 -2.16 93.69
N TYR A 643 -2.29 -3.25 93.13
CA TYR A 643 -1.95 -4.44 93.92
C TYR A 643 -0.90 -4.13 94.99
N ALA A 644 0.15 -3.38 94.64
CA ALA A 644 1.20 -2.98 95.58
C ALA A 644 0.63 -2.14 96.73
N LYS A 645 -0.22 -1.14 96.42
CA LYS A 645 -0.89 -0.31 97.43
C LYS A 645 -1.79 -1.14 98.35
N GLN A 646 -2.67 -1.98 97.80
CA GLN A 646 -3.54 -2.84 98.62
C GLN A 646 -2.74 -3.83 99.47
N LYS A 647 -1.63 -4.36 98.94
CA LYS A 647 -0.75 -5.29 99.66
C LYS A 647 -0.10 -4.60 100.86
N GLU A 648 0.47 -3.42 100.64
CA GLU A 648 1.10 -2.61 101.70
C GLU A 648 0.09 -2.25 102.79
N THR A 649 -1.11 -1.79 102.42
CA THR A 649 -2.19 -1.52 103.36
C THR A 649 -2.55 -2.75 104.20
N VAL A 650 -2.68 -3.93 103.59
CA VAL A 650 -2.96 -5.19 104.32
C VAL A 650 -1.83 -5.59 105.25
N GLU A 651 -0.57 -5.43 104.83
CA GLU A 651 0.61 -5.76 105.64
C GLU A 651 0.73 -4.86 106.87
N GLN A 652 0.56 -3.54 106.72
CA GLN A 652 0.63 -2.59 107.84
C GLN A 652 -0.53 -2.77 108.82
N HIS A 653 -1.76 -3.00 108.34
CA HIS A 653 -2.90 -3.26 109.23
C HIS A 653 -2.73 -4.57 109.99
N GLN A 654 -2.16 -5.61 109.37
CA GLN A 654 -1.84 -6.84 110.07
C GLN A 654 -0.76 -6.62 111.14
N ALA A 655 0.29 -5.85 110.83
CA ALA A 655 1.36 -5.55 111.78
C ALA A 655 0.85 -4.79 113.01
N PHE A 656 -0.06 -3.83 112.83
CA PHE A 656 -0.74 -3.14 113.93
C PHE A 656 -1.59 -4.11 114.77
N ILE A 657 -2.42 -4.93 114.12
CA ILE A 657 -3.26 -5.93 114.81
C ILE A 657 -2.39 -6.93 115.60
N ASP A 658 -1.24 -7.34 115.07
CA ASP A 658 -0.35 -8.28 115.79
C ASP A 658 0.33 -7.59 116.99
N ALA A 659 0.82 -6.36 116.80
CA ALA A 659 1.50 -5.58 117.85
C ALA A 659 0.57 -5.18 119.00
N GLY A 660 -0.63 -4.68 118.70
CA GLY A 660 -1.58 -4.35 119.75
C GLY A 660 -2.09 -5.59 120.49
N ASN A 661 -2.07 -6.79 119.88
CA ASN A 661 -2.60 -8.01 120.50
C ASN A 661 -1.59 -8.52 121.52
N ASP A 662 -0.30 -8.42 121.20
CA ASP A 662 0.81 -8.67 122.11
C ASP A 662 0.75 -7.72 123.33
N PHE A 663 0.46 -6.44 123.12
CA PHE A 663 0.26 -5.47 124.20
C PHE A 663 -0.98 -5.78 125.07
N VAL A 664 -2.14 -6.03 124.45
CA VAL A 664 -3.39 -6.38 125.16
C VAL A 664 -3.23 -7.67 125.98
N GLN A 665 -2.50 -8.66 125.47
CA GLN A 665 -2.19 -9.88 126.22
C GLN A 665 -1.30 -9.60 127.43
N TRP A 666 -0.27 -8.78 127.26
CA TRP A 666 0.62 -8.38 128.36
C TRP A 666 -0.14 -7.62 129.44
N ILE A 667 -0.95 -6.61 129.09
CA ILE A 667 -1.64 -5.79 130.07
C ILE A 667 -2.72 -6.56 130.84
N ARG A 668 -3.39 -7.52 130.20
CA ARG A 668 -4.31 -8.43 130.89
C ARG A 668 -3.59 -9.27 131.94
N ALA A 669 -2.44 -9.85 131.59
CA ALA A 669 -1.64 -10.63 132.53
C ALA A 669 -1.09 -9.77 133.68
N ALA A 670 -0.65 -8.55 133.38
CA ALA A 670 -0.15 -7.59 134.37
C ALA A 670 -1.24 -7.13 135.36
N LYS A 671 -2.45 -6.82 134.87
CA LYS A 671 -3.63 -6.51 135.69
C LYS A 671 -4.05 -7.70 136.58
N GLU A 672 -3.98 -8.92 136.07
CA GLU A 672 -4.30 -10.14 136.83
C GLU A 672 -3.29 -10.42 137.96
N LYS A 673 -1.99 -10.18 137.73
CA LYS A 673 -0.97 -10.27 138.78
C LYS A 673 -1.17 -9.18 139.85
N LEU A 674 -1.51 -7.96 139.45
CA LEU A 674 -1.73 -6.84 140.36
C LEU A 674 -2.93 -7.06 141.30
N SER A 675 -4.02 -7.66 140.83
CA SER A 675 -5.19 -7.92 141.67
C SER A 675 -4.88 -8.87 142.84
N LYS A 676 -4.02 -9.87 142.62
CA LYS A 676 -3.62 -10.88 143.64
C LYS A 676 -2.82 -10.30 144.81
N CYS A 677 -2.21 -9.14 144.65
CA CYS A 677 -1.43 -8.48 145.70
C CYS A 677 -2.09 -7.20 146.23
N SER A 678 -3.37 -6.95 145.92
CA SER A 678 -4.02 -5.66 146.21
C SER A 678 -4.52 -5.43 147.64
N GLU A 679 -4.70 -6.50 148.44
CA GLU A 679 -5.33 -6.41 149.76
C GLU A 679 -4.29 -6.39 150.92
N PRO A 680 -4.39 -5.44 151.89
CA PRO A 680 -3.46 -5.30 153.02
C PRO A 680 -3.85 -6.17 154.22
N THR A 681 -3.97 -7.48 153.99
CA THR A 681 -4.36 -8.48 155.00
C THR A 681 -3.28 -9.58 155.12
N GLY A 682 -3.02 -10.05 156.34
CA GLY A 682 -2.04 -11.11 156.64
C GLY A 682 -1.14 -10.81 157.85
N ASP A 683 -0.24 -11.76 158.15
CA ASP A 683 0.88 -11.57 159.06
C ASP A 683 2.04 -10.79 158.39
N LYS A 684 3.06 -10.42 159.18
CA LYS A 684 4.20 -9.60 158.72
C LYS A 684 4.99 -10.22 157.55
N GLU A 685 5.08 -11.56 157.49
CA GLU A 685 5.69 -12.27 156.37
C GLU A 685 4.84 -12.20 155.08
N SER A 686 3.51 -12.35 155.19
CA SER A 686 2.59 -12.25 154.04
C SER A 686 2.59 -10.86 153.39
N LEU A 687 2.60 -9.79 154.20
CA LEU A 687 2.70 -8.42 153.68
C LEU A 687 4.04 -8.15 152.98
N SER A 688 5.17 -8.66 153.52
CA SER A 688 6.49 -8.55 152.87
C SER A 688 6.56 -9.32 151.53
N SER A 689 5.90 -10.48 151.44
CA SER A 689 5.80 -11.24 150.19
C SER A 689 5.00 -10.48 149.11
N LYS A 690 3.88 -9.86 149.48
CA LYS A 690 3.06 -9.03 148.56
C LYS A 690 3.83 -7.80 148.05
N VAL A 691 4.62 -7.13 148.89
CA VAL A 691 5.51 -6.01 148.48
C VAL A 691 6.59 -6.49 147.50
N SER A 692 7.11 -7.71 147.68
CA SER A 692 8.09 -8.29 146.75
C SER A 692 7.49 -8.57 145.37
N GLN A 693 6.22 -9.01 145.30
CA GLN A 693 5.50 -9.19 144.03
C GLN A 693 5.21 -7.86 143.32
N LEU A 694 4.90 -6.79 144.06
CA LEU A 694 4.77 -5.44 143.47
C LEU A 694 6.08 -4.94 142.85
N LYS A 695 7.24 -5.19 143.48
CA LYS A 695 8.54 -4.84 142.89
C LYS A 695 8.80 -5.57 141.58
N VAL A 696 8.32 -6.80 141.44
CA VAL A 696 8.38 -7.54 140.17
C VAL A 696 7.49 -6.87 139.12
N LEU A 697 6.25 -6.51 139.46
CA LEU A 697 5.36 -5.77 138.56
C LEU A 697 5.90 -4.39 138.15
N GLU A 698 6.54 -3.66 139.07
CA GLU A 698 7.24 -2.40 138.76
C GLU A 698 8.40 -2.62 137.78
N SER A 699 9.14 -3.73 137.90
CA SER A 699 10.19 -4.06 136.93
C SER A 699 9.65 -4.51 135.57
N GLU A 700 8.47 -5.14 135.53
CA GLU A 700 7.79 -5.55 134.30
C GLU A 700 7.15 -4.36 133.56
N GLN A 701 6.96 -3.21 134.23
CA GLN A 701 6.34 -2.00 133.64
C GLN A 701 7.09 -1.50 132.39
N GLU A 702 8.42 -1.56 132.37
CA GLU A 702 9.25 -1.13 131.23
C GLU A 702 9.00 -2.01 129.99
N GLU A 703 8.75 -3.31 130.18
CA GLU A 703 8.40 -4.22 129.09
C GLU A 703 7.04 -3.85 128.49
N GLY A 704 6.06 -3.55 129.34
CA GLY A 704 4.74 -3.07 128.91
C GLY A 704 4.78 -1.77 128.13
N GLN A 705 5.63 -0.82 128.55
CA GLN A 705 5.82 0.45 127.85
C GLN A 705 6.37 0.23 126.44
N LYS A 706 7.37 -0.65 126.28
CA LYS A 706 7.94 -1.00 124.97
C LYS A 706 6.91 -1.69 124.06
N LYS A 707 6.06 -2.55 124.63
CA LYS A 707 4.98 -3.20 123.86
C LYS A 707 3.92 -2.20 123.40
N LEU A 708 3.59 -1.22 124.24
CA LEU A 708 2.69 -0.12 123.88
C LEU A 708 3.29 0.75 122.79
N GLU A 709 4.53 1.22 122.96
CA GLU A 709 5.24 2.06 121.99
C GLU A 709 5.30 1.39 120.61
N LYS A 710 5.60 0.08 120.57
CA LYS A 710 5.55 -0.70 119.34
C LYS A 710 4.14 -0.76 118.72
N ALA A 711 3.09 -0.93 119.52
CA ALA A 711 1.72 -0.91 119.01
C ALA A 711 1.34 0.47 118.44
N LEU A 712 1.79 1.56 119.06
CA LEU A 712 1.59 2.93 118.59
C LEU A 712 2.33 3.21 117.28
N GLU A 713 3.60 2.80 117.19
CA GLU A 713 4.40 2.93 115.96
C GLU A 713 3.76 2.18 114.78
N GLN A 714 3.30 0.94 115.01
CA GLN A 714 2.60 0.18 113.98
C GLN A 714 1.22 0.77 113.66
N GLY A 715 0.55 1.41 114.63
CA GLY A 715 -0.67 2.17 114.42
C GLY A 715 -0.45 3.37 113.51
N ASP A 716 0.59 4.18 113.73
CA ASP A 716 0.94 5.31 112.86
C ASP A 716 1.29 4.83 111.44
N ALA A 717 2.10 3.78 111.33
CA ALA A 717 2.45 3.18 110.04
C ALA A 717 1.20 2.68 109.28
N ALA A 718 0.24 2.06 109.99
CA ALA A 718 -1.03 1.65 109.41
C ALA A 718 -1.89 2.86 108.98
N CYS A 719 -1.93 3.94 109.76
CA CYS A 719 -2.65 5.17 109.44
C CYS A 719 -2.12 5.89 108.19
N GLN A 720 -0.81 5.81 107.90
CA GLN A 720 -0.21 6.44 106.71
C GLN A 720 -0.71 5.81 105.40
N VAL A 721 -1.11 4.53 105.45
CA VAL A 721 -1.56 3.75 104.29
C VAL A 721 -3.04 3.34 104.36
N ALA A 722 -3.74 3.77 105.41
CA ALA A 722 -5.16 3.54 105.62
C ALA A 722 -6.03 4.54 104.85
N ASP A 723 -7.23 4.09 104.49
CA ASP A 723 -8.28 5.00 104.05
C ASP A 723 -8.84 5.78 105.26
N PRO A 724 -9.52 6.94 105.06
CA PRO A 724 -9.97 7.79 106.15
C PRO A 724 -10.83 7.09 107.21
N GLU A 725 -11.63 6.11 106.78
CA GLU A 725 -12.52 5.32 107.64
C GLU A 725 -11.73 4.38 108.55
N ASP A 726 -10.73 3.68 108.02
CA ASP A 726 -9.88 2.79 108.82
C ASP A 726 -8.86 3.57 109.67
N LYS A 727 -8.45 4.77 109.23
CA LYS A 727 -7.61 5.67 110.00
C LYS A 727 -8.29 6.12 111.29
N GLU A 728 -9.57 6.49 111.24
CA GLU A 728 -10.38 6.82 112.43
C GLU A 728 -10.39 5.63 113.41
N VAL A 729 -10.59 4.41 112.90
CA VAL A 729 -10.61 3.19 113.72
C VAL A 729 -9.24 2.91 114.36
N ILE A 730 -8.14 3.02 113.62
CA ILE A 730 -6.80 2.80 114.16
C ILE A 730 -6.46 3.84 115.24
N GLU A 731 -6.80 5.11 115.00
CA GLU A 731 -6.55 6.20 115.97
C GLU A 731 -7.37 6.00 117.26
N GLU A 732 -8.63 5.59 117.16
CA GLU A 732 -9.47 5.23 118.32
C GLU A 732 -8.86 4.06 119.11
N GLU A 733 -8.43 2.99 118.44
CA GLU A 733 -7.82 1.82 119.11
C GLU A 733 -6.48 2.15 119.75
N VAL A 734 -5.63 2.94 119.09
CA VAL A 734 -4.37 3.46 119.63
C VAL A 734 -4.61 4.24 120.93
N ALA A 735 -5.61 5.11 120.94
CA ALA A 735 -5.97 5.89 122.14
C ALA A 735 -6.42 4.98 123.30
N LEU A 736 -7.23 3.95 123.00
CA LEU A 736 -7.69 2.98 124.00
C LEU A 736 -6.52 2.18 124.61
N LEU A 737 -5.54 1.74 123.80
CA LEU A 737 -4.37 1.02 124.31
C LEU A 737 -3.54 1.88 125.28
N GLN A 738 -3.38 3.16 124.96
CA GLN A 738 -2.70 4.13 125.82
C GLN A 738 -3.44 4.35 127.14
N GLU A 739 -4.75 4.61 127.08
CA GLU A 739 -5.60 4.80 128.27
C GLU A 739 -5.60 3.58 129.19
N GLU A 740 -5.64 2.37 128.63
CA GLU A 740 -5.58 1.13 129.40
C GLU A 740 -4.26 0.97 130.17
N TYR A 741 -3.14 1.41 129.59
CA TYR A 741 -1.81 1.39 130.20
C TYR A 741 -1.72 2.38 131.36
N ASP A 742 -2.14 3.61 131.14
CA ASP A 742 -2.07 4.68 132.14
C ASP A 742 -2.89 4.29 133.39
N THR A 743 -4.09 3.74 133.18
CA THR A 743 -4.95 3.23 134.26
C THR A 743 -4.27 2.10 135.06
N TYR A 744 -3.53 1.21 134.39
CA TYR A 744 -2.79 0.13 135.06
C TYR A 744 -1.66 0.68 135.94
N VAL A 745 -0.88 1.65 135.44
CA VAL A 745 0.23 2.28 136.17
C VAL A 745 -0.27 3.01 137.43
N GLU A 746 -1.39 3.73 137.35
CA GLU A 746 -2.00 4.37 138.52
C GLU A 746 -2.43 3.35 139.59
N SER A 747 -3.06 2.25 139.17
CA SER A 747 -3.51 1.17 140.07
C SER A 747 -2.34 0.47 140.77
N LEU A 748 -1.22 0.26 140.05
CA LEU A 748 0.00 -0.32 140.58
C LEU A 748 0.58 0.56 141.71
N SER A 749 0.66 1.87 141.49
CA SER A 749 1.15 2.84 142.49
C SER A 749 0.25 2.92 143.73
N ARG A 750 -1.08 2.88 143.55
CA ARG A 750 -2.05 2.92 144.65
C ARG A 750 -1.90 1.72 145.59
N THR A 751 -1.78 0.54 144.99
CA THR A 751 -1.65 -0.73 145.71
C THR A 751 -0.38 -0.79 146.55
N LYS A 752 0.74 -0.28 146.02
CA LYS A 752 2.01 -0.17 146.75
C LYS A 752 1.90 0.64 148.04
N THR A 753 1.28 1.82 147.94
CA THR A 753 1.12 2.73 149.09
C THR A 753 0.29 2.08 150.20
N LEU A 754 -0.75 1.32 149.85
CA LEU A 754 -1.62 0.63 150.81
C LEU A 754 -0.89 -0.45 151.60
N LEU A 755 -0.02 -1.25 150.95
CA LEU A 755 0.72 -2.32 151.62
C LEU A 755 1.83 -1.81 152.54
N GLU A 756 2.48 -0.70 152.20
CA GLU A 756 3.51 -0.08 153.05
C GLU A 756 2.95 0.41 154.39
N VAL A 757 1.74 0.98 154.39
CA VAL A 757 1.04 1.41 155.63
C VAL A 757 0.70 0.24 156.55
N GLY A 758 0.33 -0.92 155.99
CA GLY A 758 -0.01 -2.11 156.78
C GLY A 758 1.15 -2.68 157.59
N ILE A 759 2.38 -2.63 157.07
CA ILE A 759 3.59 -3.13 157.75
C ILE A 759 3.93 -2.29 158.99
N VAL A 760 3.71 -0.98 158.93
CA VAL A 760 4.01 -0.06 160.05
C VAL A 760 3.17 -0.40 161.27
N LYS A 761 1.85 -0.57 161.11
CA LYS A 761 0.93 -0.86 162.22
C LYS A 761 1.20 -2.18 162.95
N TRP A 762 1.67 -3.21 162.25
CA TRP A 762 2.03 -4.49 162.88
C TRP A 762 3.20 -4.31 163.86
N THR A 763 4.14 -3.43 163.54
CA THR A 763 5.34 -3.22 164.35
C THR A 763 5.01 -2.57 165.71
N GLU A 764 3.96 -1.73 165.79
CA GLU A 764 3.55 -1.05 167.03
C GLU A 764 2.86 -2.00 168.06
N TYR A 765 2.20 -3.06 167.60
CA TYR A 765 1.51 -4.02 168.49
C TYR A 765 2.49 -4.91 169.27
N GLU A 766 3.60 -5.30 168.64
CA GLU A 766 4.59 -6.24 169.20
C GLU A 766 5.34 -5.64 170.40
N ASP A 767 5.57 -4.33 170.40
CA ASP A 767 6.23 -3.60 171.51
C ASP A 767 5.36 -3.54 172.78
N GLN A 768 4.04 -3.36 172.65
CA GLN A 768 3.13 -3.20 173.79
C GLN A 768 2.91 -4.51 174.56
N TYR A 769 2.93 -5.65 173.88
CA TYR A 769 2.76 -6.97 174.51
C TYR A 769 3.91 -7.32 175.45
N GLN A 770 5.14 -6.96 175.09
CA GLN A 770 6.34 -7.30 175.85
C GLN A 770 6.39 -6.60 177.22
N GLU A 771 5.92 -5.36 177.28
CA GLU A 771 5.94 -4.53 178.50
C GLU A 771 5.03 -5.09 179.62
N ALA A 772 3.88 -5.67 179.26
CA ALA A 772 2.94 -6.25 180.22
C ALA A 772 3.42 -7.57 180.86
N SER A 773 4.21 -8.36 180.13
CA SER A 773 4.73 -9.66 180.61
C SER A 773 5.79 -9.49 181.70
N ASP A 774 6.65 -8.48 181.58
CA ASP A 774 7.75 -8.25 182.51
C ASP A 774 7.25 -7.78 183.88
N TRP A 775 6.19 -6.96 183.90
CA TRP A 775 5.56 -6.46 185.12
C TRP A 775 5.02 -7.60 186.01
N LEU A 776 4.28 -8.54 185.43
CA LEU A 776 3.55 -9.59 186.16
C LEU A 776 4.47 -10.53 186.97
N THR A 777 5.73 -10.67 186.53
CA THR A 777 6.73 -11.56 187.13
C THR A 777 7.33 -11.00 188.44
N GLN A 778 7.38 -9.67 188.61
CA GLN A 778 7.97 -9.04 189.80
C GLN A 778 7.05 -9.07 191.02
N THR A 779 5.77 -8.80 190.84
CA THR A 779 4.77 -8.75 191.92
C THR A 779 4.62 -10.10 192.66
N GLU A 780 4.81 -11.22 191.95
CA GLU A 780 4.71 -12.56 192.53
C GLU A 780 5.81 -12.86 193.58
N GLN A 781 7.01 -12.28 193.42
CA GLN A 781 8.12 -12.49 194.37
C GLN A 781 7.92 -11.79 195.71
N VAL A 782 7.32 -10.60 195.72
CA VAL A 782 7.13 -9.78 196.93
C VAL A 782 6.20 -10.47 197.93
N VAL A 783 5.10 -11.06 197.43
CA VAL A 783 4.06 -11.70 198.24
C VAL A 783 4.57 -12.92 199.03
N GLN A 784 5.54 -13.68 198.51
CA GLN A 784 6.06 -14.88 199.17
C GLN A 784 6.82 -14.60 200.47
N SER A 785 7.34 -13.38 200.66
CA SER A 785 8.23 -13.04 201.77
C SER A 785 7.54 -12.98 203.16
N PHE A 786 6.20 -12.93 203.22
CA PHE A 786 5.42 -12.70 204.45
C PHE A 786 5.08 -13.95 205.29
N ASN A 787 5.62 -15.14 204.96
CA ASN A 787 5.17 -16.44 205.52
C ASN A 787 5.81 -16.92 206.86
N LYS A 788 6.51 -16.08 207.66
CA LYS A 788 7.19 -16.52 208.92
C LYS A 788 6.44 -16.17 210.21
N LEU A 789 6.26 -17.16 211.11
CA LEU A 789 5.66 -17.02 212.44
C LEU A 789 6.55 -16.21 213.41
N GLN A 790 5.95 -15.34 214.21
CA GLN A 790 6.62 -14.51 215.23
C GLN A 790 6.16 -14.86 216.65
N ASP A 791 7.04 -14.70 217.63
CA ASP A 791 6.88 -15.28 218.98
C ASP A 791 6.21 -14.33 219.98
N GLY A 792 6.15 -13.02 219.68
CA GLY A 792 5.46 -12.00 220.47
C GLY A 792 4.24 -11.37 219.77
N LEU A 793 3.26 -10.88 220.55
CA LEU A 793 2.03 -10.25 220.04
C LEU A 793 2.29 -8.92 219.30
N GLU A 794 3.28 -8.14 219.73
CA GLU A 794 3.65 -6.86 219.11
C GLU A 794 4.28 -7.05 217.71
N GLU A 795 5.07 -8.11 217.53
CA GLU A 795 5.73 -8.43 216.25
C GLU A 795 4.74 -8.94 215.21
N LYS A 796 3.72 -9.70 215.63
CA LYS A 796 2.63 -10.14 214.73
C LYS A 796 1.80 -8.98 214.18
N LYS A 797 1.62 -7.89 214.93
CA LYS A 797 0.89 -6.70 214.46
C LYS A 797 1.68 -5.92 213.41
N ASN A 798 2.99 -5.73 213.60
CA ASN A 798 3.83 -5.00 212.65
C ASN A 798 3.91 -5.70 211.28
N VAL A 799 4.02 -7.04 211.25
CA VAL A 799 4.08 -7.80 209.97
C VAL A 799 2.76 -7.73 209.20
N LEU A 800 1.61 -7.72 209.89
CA LEU A 800 0.30 -7.57 209.26
C LEU A 800 0.09 -6.16 208.67
N GLU A 801 0.51 -5.10 209.39
CA GLU A 801 0.43 -3.73 208.88
C GLU A 801 1.34 -3.51 207.67
N GLN A 802 2.50 -4.16 207.60
CA GLN A 802 3.40 -4.08 206.45
C GLN A 802 2.81 -4.77 205.21
N PHE A 803 2.23 -5.97 205.35
CA PHE A 803 1.57 -6.68 204.25
C PHE A 803 0.39 -5.90 203.67
N GLN A 804 -0.36 -5.18 204.52
CA GLN A 804 -1.49 -4.36 204.06
C GLN A 804 -1.06 -3.12 203.27
N ARG A 805 0.15 -2.56 203.48
CA ARG A 805 0.65 -1.45 202.65
C ARG A 805 1.07 -1.90 201.26
N ASP A 806 1.82 -3.00 201.17
CA ASP A 806 2.37 -3.48 199.89
C ASP A 806 1.23 -3.96 198.94
N LEU A 807 0.13 -4.48 199.50
CA LEU A 807 -1.06 -4.85 198.73
C LEU A 807 -1.79 -3.64 198.10
N GLU A 808 -1.71 -2.46 198.74
CA GLU A 808 -2.38 -1.23 198.26
C GLU A 808 -1.57 -0.55 197.14
N GLU A 809 -0.23 -0.68 197.13
CA GLU A 809 0.64 -0.16 196.05
C GLU A 809 0.50 -0.94 194.74
N GLU A 810 0.46 -2.27 194.78
CA GLU A 810 0.37 -3.12 193.58
C GLU A 810 -0.98 -2.96 192.82
N LYS A 811 -2.04 -2.58 193.54
CA LYS A 811 -3.36 -2.36 192.95
C LYS A 811 -3.40 -1.16 192.00
N ASN A 812 -2.56 -0.15 192.21
CA ASN A 812 -2.48 1.04 191.33
C ASN A 812 -1.81 0.75 189.97
N VAL A 813 -0.89 -0.22 189.89
CA VAL A 813 -0.19 -0.53 188.62
C VAL A 813 -1.10 -1.32 187.67
N LEU A 814 -1.98 -2.17 188.21
CA LEU A 814 -3.01 -2.88 187.43
C LEU A 814 -4.02 -1.93 186.76
N GLU A 815 -4.37 -0.80 187.40
CA GLU A 815 -5.24 0.21 186.79
C GLU A 815 -4.57 0.93 185.61
N GLN A 816 -3.23 1.02 185.54
CA GLN A 816 -2.53 1.61 184.39
C GLN A 816 -2.56 0.71 183.13
N PHE A 817 -2.45 -0.62 183.28
CA PHE A 817 -2.55 -1.53 182.14
C PHE A 817 -3.96 -1.59 181.54
N GLN A 818 -5.02 -1.43 182.36
CA GLN A 818 -6.40 -1.34 181.88
C GLN A 818 -6.73 -0.03 181.12
N VAL A 819 -5.98 1.05 181.34
CA VAL A 819 -6.16 2.30 180.57
C VAL A 819 -5.58 2.18 179.15
N ASN A 820 -4.51 1.40 178.94
CA ASN A 820 -3.96 1.15 177.59
C ASN A 820 -4.85 0.21 176.75
N GLU A 821 -5.64 -0.66 177.39
CA GLU A 821 -6.64 -1.50 176.72
C GLU A 821 -7.80 -0.67 176.13
N LEU A 822 -8.13 0.48 176.74
CA LEU A 822 -9.17 1.41 176.28
C LEU A 822 -8.74 2.37 175.16
N THR A 823 -7.49 2.33 174.71
CA THR A 823 -7.01 3.03 173.50
C THR A 823 -6.95 2.14 172.25
N LEU A 824 -7.28 0.85 172.36
CA LEU A 824 -7.24 -0.11 171.25
C LEU A 824 -8.64 -0.50 170.69
N GLU A 825 -9.75 -0.03 171.27
CA GLU A 825 -11.06 -0.07 170.60
C GLU A 825 -11.34 1.26 169.88
N GLY A 826 -11.03 1.27 168.58
CA GLY A 826 -11.31 2.40 167.69
C GLY A 826 -12.80 2.58 167.37
N PRO A 827 -13.17 3.64 166.62
CA PRO A 827 -14.43 3.62 165.89
C PRO A 827 -14.29 2.64 164.73
N GLY A 828 -14.90 1.46 164.87
CA GLY A 828 -15.36 0.66 163.74
C GLY A 828 -16.31 1.49 162.85
N GLY A 829 -16.60 1.10 161.63
CA GLY A 829 -16.39 -0.18 160.99
C GLY A 829 -17.19 -0.21 159.70
N GLY A 830 -16.96 -1.28 158.95
CA GLY A 830 -17.69 -1.66 157.75
C GLY A 830 -17.10 -2.97 157.23
N GLY A 831 -17.13 -4.01 158.08
CA GLY A 831 -16.61 -5.34 157.81
C GLY A 831 -17.44 -6.40 158.54
N GLU A 832 -17.72 -7.47 157.81
CA GLU A 832 -18.73 -8.52 158.02
C GLU A 832 -18.65 -9.34 159.32
N GLU A 833 -19.81 -9.65 159.91
CA GLU A 833 -20.03 -10.87 160.70
C GLU A 833 -20.52 -11.98 159.75
N CYS A 834 -19.78 -13.08 159.68
CA CYS A 834 -20.27 -14.47 159.76
C CYS A 834 -19.10 -15.42 159.48
N LEU A 835 -18.78 -16.33 160.42
CA LEU A 835 -18.89 -17.80 160.25
C LEU A 835 -18.04 -18.58 161.27
N GLY A 836 -18.74 -19.33 162.13
CA GLY A 836 -18.65 -20.79 162.16
C GLY A 836 -17.34 -21.47 162.62
N THR A 837 -17.29 -21.76 163.93
CA THR A 837 -16.97 -23.07 164.56
C THR A 837 -16.33 -24.19 163.72
N VAL A 838 -15.21 -24.77 164.18
CA VAL A 838 -14.83 -26.19 163.97
C VAL A 838 -14.03 -26.72 165.19
N PRO A 839 -14.24 -27.96 165.67
CA PRO A 839 -13.70 -28.46 166.97
C PRO A 839 -12.41 -29.30 166.88
N GLY A 840 -11.71 -29.42 168.03
CA GLY A 840 -11.30 -30.71 168.60
C GLY A 840 -9.81 -30.95 168.93
N GLU A 841 -9.39 -30.63 170.16
CA GLU A 841 -8.76 -31.56 171.13
C GLU A 841 -9.08 -31.10 172.56
#